data_AF-A0A9P9JCA6-F1
#
_entry.id   AF-A0A9P9JCA6-F1
#
_cell.length_a   1.000
_cell.length_b   1.000
_cell.length_c   1.000
_cell.angle_alpha   90.00
_cell.angle_beta   90.00
_cell.angle_gamma   90.00
#
_symmetry.space_group_name_H-M   'P 1'
#
loop_
_entity.id
_entity.type
_entity.pdbx_description
1 polymer ?
#
loop_
_entity_poly.entity_id
_entity_poly.type
_entity_poly.pdbx_seq_one_letter_code
_entity_poly.pdbx_strand_id
1 'polypeptide(L)'
;MFLLGCFHALSISLLLSFYTIHSLTRKAMDTTTPAPSRSSARAKSGKNQNACDACRSRKVRCIYDAENQTCQGCLFLEINCTKQRPRRKRGPPNRHAQLPERIAAAGAGSPTPGVQLMALSNPSLSNASLSNPSLATISLSNPSLSNIPLSNPSLSTASLSNASPLSHTSPDVVAASPCSNTTKLSIHRPGPWLGSFAPDAVVSRMLGHWFDKVHPVAPILLRRRFMRRLRNGDAGTDRQFCGLVVSVCAAVVATLPREDHSSVTVSRCWEFIEHNNLLPSGFALKSYSLDWCIAMYNLGTAMGAVSDSGLGDMRSFHATSEAAAGVRYLAYYCTHDMDNAEKQLLKRLFWLLFAASCSANILGRLPISLLSQELIDSIPRPLDLTDDQMEPQSLLESDHVPWYGDSTSYVPGLNSLSDLFKVWHEVQLTPLGPDPSACLGRYLSRVQHVIDSLPPELRWRGGLSRPPNVTQGHEVQIANIFITSLHVRSNLLQKLDPSRRSGPEHQRIVDDLLEILYHLPQAVFNANGSSVVPKIRDIGAAYLEQVEKGGTGEGDSDSARGKLERLLRKLDDLDCWQGLGVLEAIQPARAGINPAKLAKLGTVNTKFLHGEMLLHSFGEPRPCVHSGTMLFLPPSTPPHLSRLENGNVQLIVKGKPFLMLSGELHNSSLSSAKFMSEVWPAMKAQHINTLLGSVTWETIEPKEGQFDFSELDLVLAGAREHDMHLVLLWFGTYKNGISTYAPGWVKRDVKRFPRVQVLEAGGVKRTVEMVTPLSNECCEADSRAFAALMRHLAEVDSEHNTVLMVQVENETGLLGDSRDRSQRANKAFNEPVPADLLEYLHKTDLHPRFKERFSEIPASGSHSWDSVFGAGSAANEAFMAYHISSYVGRVAAAGRKEYPIPLYTNTWLNFDDPSQLDLRGVPLVVGGGADAGVYPSGGPCPHVLDIWRHNTPALDFLAPDLYFHDYETVCKNYTEQKNPLFIPEQRRDENGSRRVWLSYATYGGLGSSPFGIDTGAELVGREFKLLDQTKDFLLAAAPEDRMGFFFDEEPCDRVPERWTRVFGDVEVIIERAFVFGKAGPGGGMVIHLGDAKFLLVGRGFNASFKSARKEATFTGILWAHEKEVDEQGKLQTLRIFNGDETRSGEFVIMPNDDPDYGGFPIAVTVPARTCIVEVEAYWLAEEEDDR
;
A
#
# COMPACT_ATOMS: atom_id res chain seq x y z
N MET A 1 16.62 7.02 8.46
CA MET A 1 16.57 6.00 7.40
C MET A 1 17.11 6.52 6.06
N PHE A 2 16.66 7.67 5.56
CA PHE A 2 17.12 8.28 4.28
C PHE A 2 18.64 8.17 4.01
N LEU A 3 19.48 8.48 5.00
CA LEU A 3 20.95 8.43 4.87
C LEU A 3 21.55 7.04 4.58
N LEU A 4 20.86 5.91 4.82
CA LEU A 4 21.34 4.59 4.38
C LEU A 4 20.92 4.28 2.93
N GLY A 5 19.70 4.66 2.54
CA GLY A 5 19.21 4.46 1.17
C GLY A 5 20.03 5.22 0.13
N CYS A 6 20.36 6.49 0.42
CA CYS A 6 21.21 7.30 -0.46
C CYS A 6 22.62 6.71 -0.64
N PHE A 7 23.23 6.15 0.41
CA PHE A 7 24.54 5.48 0.29
C PHE A 7 24.46 4.23 -0.61
N HIS A 8 23.42 3.40 -0.47
CA HIS A 8 23.24 2.22 -1.32
C HIS A 8 23.09 2.60 -2.81
N ALA A 9 22.29 3.64 -3.10
CA ALA A 9 22.12 4.14 -4.46
C ALA A 9 23.41 4.76 -5.05
N LEU A 10 24.20 5.47 -4.24
CA LEU A 10 25.50 6.00 -4.68
C LEU A 10 26.52 4.88 -4.95
N SER A 11 26.64 3.87 -4.07
CA SER A 11 27.60 2.76 -4.28
C SER A 11 27.28 1.95 -5.56
N ILE A 12 26.01 1.72 -5.85
CA ILE A 12 25.57 1.07 -7.11
C ILE A 12 25.90 1.97 -8.32
N SER A 13 25.67 3.28 -8.23
CA SER A 13 25.99 4.24 -9.28
C SER A 13 27.51 4.37 -9.53
N LEU A 14 28.33 4.28 -8.48
CA LEU A 14 29.80 4.23 -8.57
C LEU A 14 30.28 2.96 -9.27
N LEU A 15 29.74 1.79 -8.93
CA LEU A 15 30.06 0.53 -9.61
C LEU A 15 29.75 0.58 -11.12
N LEU A 16 28.57 1.11 -11.49
CA LEU A 16 28.19 1.30 -12.90
C LEU A 16 29.07 2.34 -13.63
N SER A 17 29.51 3.38 -12.93
CA SER A 17 30.42 4.41 -13.47
C SER A 17 31.80 3.82 -13.79
N PHE A 18 32.37 3.01 -12.89
CA PHE A 18 33.62 2.27 -13.17
C PHE A 18 33.47 1.28 -14.34
N TYR A 19 32.32 0.60 -14.44
CA TYR A 19 32.05 -0.37 -15.51
C TYR A 19 32.05 0.28 -16.90
N THR A 20 31.46 1.47 -17.02
CA THR A 20 31.36 2.23 -18.28
C THR A 20 32.74 2.60 -18.84
N ILE A 21 33.66 3.01 -17.97
CA ILE A 21 35.04 3.37 -18.35
C ILE A 21 35.82 2.13 -18.84
N HIS A 22 35.65 0.97 -18.19
CA HIS A 22 36.43 -0.22 -18.52
C HIS A 22 35.87 -1.05 -19.69
N SER A 23 34.56 -0.95 -19.95
CA SER A 23 33.91 -1.56 -21.12
C SER A 23 34.50 -1.04 -22.45
N LEU A 24 34.76 0.27 -22.53
CA LEU A 24 35.36 0.91 -23.71
C LEU A 24 36.77 0.37 -24.02
N THR A 25 37.55 0.00 -23.00
CA THR A 25 38.90 -0.56 -23.19
C THR A 25 38.94 -2.01 -23.70
N ARG A 26 37.85 -2.79 -23.59
CA ARG A 26 37.85 -4.20 -24.05
C ARG A 26 37.74 -4.38 -25.57
N LYS A 27 37.26 -3.38 -26.32
CA LYS A 27 37.09 -3.49 -27.79
C LYS A 27 38.40 -3.46 -28.62
N ALA A 28 39.56 -3.43 -27.98
CA ALA A 28 40.87 -3.30 -28.64
C ALA A 28 41.74 -4.57 -28.62
N MET A 29 41.34 -5.65 -27.93
CA MET A 29 42.14 -6.88 -27.79
C MET A 29 41.27 -8.14 -27.80
N ASP A 30 40.90 -8.63 -28.99
CA ASP A 30 40.40 -10.02 -29.11
C ASP A 30 40.61 -10.61 -30.52
N THR A 31 41.85 -11.04 -30.81
CA THR A 31 42.17 -11.89 -31.97
C THR A 31 43.35 -12.82 -31.66
N THR A 32 43.10 -14.10 -31.32
CA THR A 32 43.75 -15.31 -31.93
C THR A 32 43.45 -16.61 -31.16
N THR A 33 42.49 -17.41 -31.66
CA THR A 33 42.52 -18.91 -31.73
C THR A 33 42.67 -19.76 -30.43
N PRO A 34 42.56 -21.10 -30.49
CA PRO A 34 41.43 -21.89 -30.97
C PRO A 34 40.92 -22.92 -29.91
N ALA A 35 39.78 -23.57 -30.16
CA ALA A 35 39.20 -24.55 -29.23
C ALA A 35 39.80 -25.98 -29.38
N PRO A 36 40.07 -26.71 -28.27
CA PRO A 36 40.36 -28.14 -28.26
C PRO A 36 39.21 -29.02 -27.72
N SER A 37 39.27 -30.33 -28.01
CA SER A 37 38.20 -31.32 -27.83
C SER A 37 38.10 -31.98 -26.45
N ARG A 38 36.92 -32.51 -26.11
CA ARG A 38 36.72 -33.42 -24.96
C ARG A 38 37.39 -34.79 -25.19
N SER A 39 38.15 -35.27 -24.21
CA SER A 39 38.44 -36.70 -24.01
C SER A 39 38.66 -37.00 -22.53
N SER A 40 37.99 -38.01 -21.97
CA SER A 40 37.97 -38.28 -20.53
C SER A 40 38.89 -39.43 -20.11
N ALA A 41 39.77 -39.20 -19.12
CA ALA A 41 40.43 -40.24 -18.34
C ALA A 41 40.35 -39.89 -16.85
N ARG A 42 39.79 -40.78 -16.02
CA ARG A 42 39.46 -40.49 -14.61
C ARG A 42 40.42 -41.16 -13.64
N ALA A 43 41.49 -40.45 -13.26
CA ALA A 43 42.39 -40.89 -12.20
C ALA A 43 41.69 -40.99 -10.83
N LYS A 44 42.14 -41.91 -9.98
CA LYS A 44 41.61 -42.10 -8.61
C LYS A 44 42.53 -41.40 -7.60
N SER A 45 42.05 -40.33 -6.95
CA SER A 45 42.76 -39.70 -5.83
C SER A 45 42.56 -40.45 -4.51
N GLY A 46 43.58 -40.43 -3.65
CA GLY A 46 43.64 -41.24 -2.42
C GLY A 46 42.76 -40.71 -1.28
N LYS A 47 42.22 -41.61 -0.45
CA LYS A 47 41.47 -41.25 0.77
C LYS A 47 42.39 -40.71 1.87
N ASN A 48 42.66 -39.41 1.86
CA ASN A 48 43.36 -38.74 2.96
C ASN A 48 42.44 -38.65 4.20
N GLN A 49 42.83 -39.26 5.32
CA GLN A 49 41.91 -39.53 6.45
C GLN A 49 41.59 -38.30 7.34
N ASN A 50 42.22 -37.14 7.11
CA ASN A 50 42.19 -36.02 8.06
C ASN A 50 42.03 -34.65 7.38
N ALA A 51 40.95 -33.94 7.75
CA ALA A 51 40.71 -32.57 7.31
C ALA A 51 41.69 -31.56 7.93
N CYS A 52 42.01 -30.51 7.16
CA CYS A 52 42.69 -29.31 7.65
C CYS A 52 41.75 -28.47 8.53
N ASP A 53 42.31 -27.50 9.27
CA ASP A 53 41.55 -26.73 10.24
C ASP A 53 40.47 -25.84 9.61
N ALA A 54 40.72 -25.27 8.43
CA ALA A 54 39.75 -24.46 7.70
C ALA A 54 38.51 -25.26 7.26
N CYS A 55 38.72 -26.38 6.53
CA CYS A 55 37.63 -27.29 6.17
C CYS A 55 36.92 -27.86 7.42
N ARG A 56 37.67 -28.13 8.50
CA ARG A 56 37.12 -28.64 9.76
C ARG A 56 36.23 -27.62 10.48
N SER A 57 36.58 -26.33 10.49
CA SER A 57 35.70 -25.28 11.05
C SER A 57 34.44 -25.09 10.21
N ARG A 58 34.55 -25.19 8.88
CA ARG A 58 33.42 -25.09 7.93
C ARG A 58 32.62 -26.39 7.80
N LYS A 59 33.01 -27.47 8.50
CA LYS A 59 32.43 -28.82 8.48
C LYS A 59 32.47 -29.53 7.09
N VAL A 60 33.17 -28.97 6.11
CA VAL A 60 33.22 -29.48 4.71
C VAL A 60 34.30 -30.53 4.48
N ARG A 61 34.17 -31.28 3.38
CA ARG A 61 35.09 -32.36 3.02
C ARG A 61 36.42 -31.81 2.50
N CYS A 62 37.51 -32.18 3.17
CA CYS A 62 38.87 -31.84 2.78
C CYS A 62 39.41 -32.86 1.75
N ILE A 63 39.94 -32.39 0.62
CA ILE A 63 40.43 -33.22 -0.49
C ILE A 63 41.76 -32.66 -0.98
N TYR A 64 42.76 -33.53 -1.19
CA TYR A 64 44.07 -33.16 -1.71
C TYR A 64 44.31 -33.90 -3.02
N ASP A 65 44.92 -33.23 -3.99
CA ASP A 65 45.61 -33.88 -5.10
C ASP A 65 46.97 -34.42 -4.62
N ALA A 66 47.51 -35.40 -5.34
CA ALA A 66 48.63 -36.21 -4.86
C ALA A 66 49.94 -35.43 -4.56
N GLU A 67 50.09 -34.24 -5.14
CA GLU A 67 51.32 -33.44 -5.11
C GLU A 67 51.15 -32.11 -4.34
N ASN A 68 49.93 -31.75 -3.93
CA ASN A 68 49.62 -30.44 -3.36
C ASN A 68 49.58 -30.46 -1.81
N GLN A 69 50.32 -29.55 -1.17
CA GLN A 69 50.26 -29.37 0.30
C GLN A 69 48.97 -28.67 0.76
N THR A 70 48.34 -27.91 -0.13
CA THR A 70 47.06 -27.20 0.08
C THR A 70 45.91 -28.05 -0.43
N CYS A 71 44.83 -28.20 0.34
CA CYS A 71 43.66 -28.95 -0.12
C CYS A 71 42.85 -28.16 -1.16
N GLN A 72 42.18 -28.84 -2.09
CA GLN A 72 41.44 -28.22 -3.21
C GLN A 72 40.50 -27.09 -2.78
N GLY A 73 39.70 -27.32 -1.72
CA GLY A 73 38.76 -26.33 -1.20
C GLY A 73 39.40 -25.16 -0.44
N CYS A 74 40.67 -25.26 -0.02
CA CYS A 74 41.43 -24.12 0.51
C CYS A 74 42.16 -23.37 -0.61
N LEU A 75 42.68 -24.10 -1.61
CA LEU A 75 43.32 -23.54 -2.80
C LEU A 75 42.33 -22.70 -3.61
N PHE A 76 41.12 -23.22 -3.85
CA PHE A 76 40.05 -22.55 -4.57
C PHE A 76 39.54 -21.26 -3.88
N LEU A 77 39.72 -21.13 -2.56
CA LEU A 77 39.29 -19.95 -1.78
C LEU A 77 40.47 -19.09 -1.31
N GLU A 78 41.69 -19.41 -1.74
CA GLU A 78 42.93 -18.67 -1.42
C GLU A 78 43.18 -18.53 0.10
N ILE A 79 42.77 -19.55 0.88
CA ILE A 79 42.88 -19.57 2.36
C ILE A 79 43.93 -20.55 2.89
N ASN A 80 44.55 -20.20 4.02
CA ASN A 80 45.63 -20.97 4.66
C ASN A 80 45.20 -22.36 5.14
N CYS A 81 45.72 -23.41 4.49
CA CYS A 81 45.38 -24.82 4.74
C CYS A 81 46.20 -25.46 5.89
N THR A 82 45.99 -25.01 7.13
CA THR A 82 46.76 -25.46 8.30
C THR A 82 46.20 -26.71 9.01
N LYS A 83 47.01 -27.33 9.88
CA LYS A 83 46.69 -28.51 10.72
C LYS A 83 47.16 -28.32 12.17
N GLN A 84 47.12 -27.08 12.67
CA GLN A 84 47.74 -26.63 13.92
C GLN A 84 46.79 -26.68 15.13
N ARG A 85 45.46 -26.71 14.95
CA ARG A 85 44.52 -26.65 16.07
C ARG A 85 44.38 -28.01 16.78
N PRO A 86 44.61 -28.09 18.11
CA PRO A 86 44.57 -29.35 18.85
C PRO A 86 43.20 -30.05 18.77
N ARG A 87 43.23 -31.38 18.82
CA ARG A 87 42.05 -32.24 18.65
C ARG A 87 41.51 -32.71 19.99
N ARG A 88 40.44 -32.07 20.48
CA ARG A 88 39.62 -32.63 21.58
C ARG A 88 38.99 -33.96 21.12
N LYS A 89 39.08 -35.01 21.95
CA LYS A 89 38.36 -36.28 21.76
C LYS A 89 36.84 -36.06 21.91
N ARG A 90 36.02 -36.82 21.19
CA ARG A 90 34.55 -36.80 21.32
C ARG A 90 34.06 -37.85 22.32
N GLY A 91 33.43 -37.39 23.40
CA GLY A 91 32.48 -38.17 24.22
C GLY A 91 33.04 -39.38 25.00
N PRO A 92 32.20 -39.98 25.88
CA PRO A 92 32.46 -41.28 26.47
C PRO A 92 32.23 -42.42 25.45
N PRO A 93 32.83 -43.61 25.63
CA PRO A 93 32.66 -44.74 24.71
C PRO A 93 31.21 -45.25 24.59
N ASN A 94 30.80 -45.63 23.39
CA ASN A 94 29.44 -46.10 23.11
C ASN A 94 29.22 -47.52 23.66
N ARG A 95 28.24 -47.68 24.57
CA ARG A 95 28.07 -48.87 25.42
C ARG A 95 27.26 -50.03 24.79
N HIS A 96 27.11 -50.02 23.46
CA HIS A 96 26.40 -51.06 22.69
C HIS A 96 27.30 -51.93 21.78
N ALA A 97 28.63 -51.78 21.87
CA ALA A 97 29.52 -52.81 21.35
C ALA A 97 29.58 -54.00 22.33
N GLN A 98 29.42 -55.22 21.81
CA GLN A 98 29.61 -56.51 22.50
C GLN A 98 28.60 -56.85 23.61
N LEU A 99 27.41 -57.28 23.17
CA LEU A 99 26.70 -58.42 23.76
C LEU A 99 26.45 -59.44 22.62
N PRO A 100 26.44 -60.77 22.84
CA PRO A 100 26.84 -61.52 24.03
C PRO A 100 27.99 -62.51 23.76
N GLU A 101 28.83 -62.79 24.77
CA GLU A 101 29.46 -64.12 24.87
C GLU A 101 29.54 -64.55 26.35
N ARG A 102 29.44 -65.86 26.59
CA ARG A 102 29.16 -66.43 27.92
C ARG A 102 30.40 -67.10 28.53
N ILE A 103 30.60 -66.84 29.82
CA ILE A 103 31.13 -67.80 30.81
C ILE A 103 32.52 -68.38 30.50
N ALA A 104 33.57 -67.72 31.02
CA ALA A 104 34.84 -68.35 31.39
C ALA A 104 35.46 -67.57 32.56
N ALA A 105 35.93 -68.26 33.61
CA ALA A 105 36.56 -67.73 34.84
C ALA A 105 35.76 -66.61 35.59
N ALA A 106 35.21 -66.78 36.80
CA ALA A 106 35.51 -67.68 37.92
C ALA A 106 36.97 -67.60 38.43
N GLY A 107 37.21 -66.90 39.55
CA GLY A 107 38.54 -66.84 40.20
C GLY A 107 38.72 -65.68 41.20
N ALA A 108 38.53 -65.98 42.49
CA ALA A 108 38.79 -65.23 43.74
C ALA A 108 39.81 -64.06 43.79
N GLY A 109 39.66 -63.15 44.78
CA GLY A 109 40.71 -62.20 45.20
C GLY A 109 40.28 -61.00 46.07
N SER A 110 39.96 -61.21 47.35
CA SER A 110 39.79 -60.17 48.40
C SER A 110 41.12 -59.99 49.20
N PRO A 111 41.30 -59.03 50.16
CA PRO A 111 40.29 -58.18 50.82
C PRO A 111 40.65 -56.69 51.13
N THR A 112 39.62 -56.01 51.67
CA THR A 112 39.54 -54.76 52.49
C THR A 112 40.34 -54.84 53.83
N PRO A 113 40.53 -53.79 54.69
CA PRO A 113 39.52 -52.75 55.05
C PRO A 113 39.97 -51.34 55.58
N GLY A 114 38.98 -50.49 55.94
CA GLY A 114 39.14 -49.44 56.97
C GLY A 114 38.15 -48.24 56.95
N VAL A 115 37.12 -48.25 57.84
CA VAL A 115 36.51 -47.09 58.56
C VAL A 115 35.91 -45.92 57.71
N GLN A 116 34.61 -45.53 57.67
CA GLN A 116 33.45 -45.35 58.61
C GLN A 116 33.57 -44.15 59.60
N LEU A 117 32.54 -43.39 60.02
CA LEU A 117 31.07 -43.44 59.85
C LEU A 117 30.42 -42.01 59.73
N MET A 118 29.12 -41.87 60.01
CA MET A 118 28.18 -40.81 59.54
C MET A 118 27.77 -39.71 60.58
N ALA A 119 26.87 -38.81 60.12
CA ALA A 119 25.76 -38.11 60.83
C ALA A 119 26.02 -36.64 61.28
N LEU A 120 25.04 -35.75 61.56
CA LEU A 120 23.60 -35.88 61.93
C LEU A 120 22.69 -34.75 61.30
N SER A 121 21.45 -34.55 61.80
CA SER A 121 20.31 -33.81 61.17
C SER A 121 20.01 -32.36 61.64
N ASN A 122 19.06 -31.66 60.96
CA ASN A 122 18.08 -30.58 61.36
C ASN A 122 18.18 -29.87 62.75
N PRO A 123 17.80 -28.56 62.92
CA PRO A 123 16.41 -28.08 62.63
C PRO A 123 16.08 -26.54 62.40
N SER A 124 14.95 -26.30 61.73
CA SER A 124 13.78 -25.39 62.02
C SER A 124 13.80 -23.88 62.46
N LEU A 125 12.91 -23.12 61.78
CA LEU A 125 11.90 -22.11 62.26
C LEU A 125 12.24 -20.66 62.70
N SER A 126 11.53 -19.67 62.10
CA SER A 126 10.53 -18.78 62.77
C SER A 126 9.83 -17.80 61.77
N ASN A 127 8.73 -17.14 62.18
CA ASN A 127 7.75 -16.42 61.32
C ASN A 127 7.53 -14.94 61.71
N ALA A 128 7.08 -14.10 60.76
CA ALA A 128 6.03 -13.05 60.90
C ALA A 128 5.79 -12.31 59.56
N SER A 129 4.62 -11.72 59.23
CA SER A 129 3.21 -12.10 59.49
C SER A 129 2.25 -11.16 58.73
N LEU A 130 1.02 -11.61 58.41
CA LEU A 130 -0.15 -10.80 57.93
C LEU A 130 -0.03 -10.19 56.50
N SER A 131 -1.11 -10.00 55.71
CA SER A 131 -2.53 -10.43 55.82
C SER A 131 -3.21 -10.45 54.44
N ASN A 132 -4.41 -11.05 54.33
CA ASN A 132 -5.25 -11.04 53.12
C ASN A 132 -6.75 -11.13 53.50
N PRO A 133 -7.62 -10.30 52.89
CA PRO A 133 -8.97 -10.73 52.51
C PRO A 133 -9.31 -10.32 51.06
N SER A 134 -9.73 -11.20 50.14
CA SER A 134 -10.87 -12.15 50.13
C SER A 134 -12.16 -11.56 49.53
N LEU A 135 -12.54 -12.08 48.35
CA LEU A 135 -13.87 -12.60 47.92
C LEU A 135 -13.71 -12.96 46.41
N ALA A 136 -13.97 -14.16 45.88
CA ALA A 136 -14.95 -15.24 46.14
C ALA A 136 -16.38 -14.89 45.68
N THR A 137 -17.18 -15.76 45.04
CA THR A 137 -17.01 -17.09 44.39
C THR A 137 -18.32 -17.37 43.63
N ILE A 138 -18.33 -18.26 42.61
CA ILE A 138 -19.31 -19.38 42.43
C ILE A 138 -19.18 -19.96 41.00
N SER A 139 -19.34 -21.28 40.91
CA SER A 139 -19.28 -22.07 39.67
C SER A 139 -20.54 -22.92 39.54
N LEU A 140 -21.13 -22.97 38.34
CA LEU A 140 -22.09 -23.96 37.89
C LEU A 140 -21.86 -24.21 36.40
N SER A 141 -21.90 -25.40 35.82
CA SER A 141 -21.79 -26.81 36.25
C SER A 141 -22.27 -27.59 35.02
N ASN A 142 -21.47 -28.50 34.47
CA ASN A 142 -21.85 -29.25 33.26
C ASN A 142 -22.47 -30.62 33.62
N PRO A 143 -23.73 -30.93 33.25
CA PRO A 143 -24.31 -32.25 33.44
C PRO A 143 -23.90 -33.21 32.30
N SER A 144 -23.02 -34.17 32.62
CA SER A 144 -22.64 -35.27 31.72
C SER A 144 -23.55 -36.50 31.89
N LEU A 145 -23.60 -37.41 30.90
CA LEU A 145 -23.82 -38.88 30.95
C LEU A 145 -24.15 -39.39 29.52
N SER A 146 -23.76 -40.56 29.00
CA SER A 146 -22.58 -41.43 29.27
C SER A 146 -22.48 -42.55 28.21
N ASN A 147 -21.24 -42.89 27.81
CA ASN A 147 -20.70 -44.17 27.30
C ASN A 147 -21.61 -45.22 26.61
N ILE A 148 -21.19 -45.72 25.44
CA ILE A 148 -20.67 -47.11 25.24
C ILE A 148 -20.06 -47.27 23.82
N PRO A 149 -19.08 -48.20 23.55
CA PRO A 149 -18.07 -47.97 22.50
C PRO A 149 -17.99 -49.00 21.34
N LEU A 150 -17.27 -48.59 20.28
CA LEU A 150 -16.41 -49.38 19.36
C LEU A 150 -16.93 -50.73 18.80
N SER A 151 -17.16 -50.78 17.48
CA SER A 151 -16.47 -51.75 16.60
C SER A 151 -16.54 -51.41 15.09
N ASN A 152 -15.40 -51.53 14.43
CA ASN A 152 -15.21 -51.85 12.99
C ASN A 152 -14.49 -53.24 12.99
N PRO A 153 -14.42 -54.06 11.90
CA PRO A 153 -14.18 -53.72 10.48
C PRO A 153 -15.17 -54.47 9.53
N SER A 154 -15.05 -54.64 8.20
CA SER A 154 -13.88 -54.80 7.29
C SER A 154 -14.21 -54.59 5.79
N LEU A 155 -13.19 -54.52 4.93
CA LEU A 155 -13.30 -54.48 3.46
C LEU A 155 -13.58 -55.86 2.83
N SER A 156 -14.15 -55.88 1.62
CA SER A 156 -13.75 -56.81 0.53
C SER A 156 -14.13 -56.23 -0.86
N THR A 157 -13.69 -56.87 -1.95
CA THR A 157 -13.60 -56.29 -3.30
C THR A 157 -14.13 -57.21 -4.42
N ALA A 158 -14.23 -56.64 -5.64
CA ALA A 158 -14.12 -57.29 -6.97
C ALA A 158 -15.39 -57.59 -7.82
N SER A 159 -15.57 -56.76 -8.86
CA SER A 159 -15.62 -57.13 -10.30
C SER A 159 -16.63 -58.15 -10.85
N LEU A 160 -17.44 -57.73 -11.85
CA LEU A 160 -17.25 -58.11 -13.27
C LEU A 160 -18.24 -57.39 -14.25
N SER A 161 -17.97 -57.50 -15.55
CA SER A 161 -18.56 -56.74 -16.68
C SER A 161 -19.70 -57.45 -17.42
N ASN A 162 -20.58 -56.70 -18.12
CA ASN A 162 -20.73 -56.79 -19.60
C ASN A 162 -21.87 -55.93 -20.24
N ALA A 163 -21.65 -55.64 -21.54
CA ALA A 163 -22.61 -55.43 -22.64
C ALA A 163 -23.47 -54.15 -22.76
N SER A 164 -23.51 -53.65 -24.00
CA SER A 164 -24.48 -52.74 -24.65
C SER A 164 -25.31 -53.56 -25.68
N PRO A 165 -26.16 -53.05 -26.62
CA PRO A 165 -26.42 -51.65 -27.02
C PRO A 165 -27.90 -51.26 -27.40
N LEU A 166 -28.08 -49.97 -27.76
CA LEU A 166 -28.99 -49.37 -28.78
C LEU A 166 -30.48 -49.80 -28.91
N SER A 167 -31.39 -48.81 -28.87
CA SER A 167 -32.26 -48.43 -30.01
C SER A 167 -33.10 -47.15 -29.78
N HIS A 168 -33.67 -46.58 -30.85
CA HIS A 168 -34.50 -45.35 -30.90
C HIS A 168 -35.92 -45.55 -30.30
N THR A 169 -36.75 -44.52 -30.03
CA THR A 169 -37.49 -43.68 -31.03
C THR A 169 -37.86 -42.26 -30.56
N SER A 170 -38.16 -41.39 -31.54
CA SER A 170 -38.93 -40.12 -31.42
C SER A 170 -40.24 -40.26 -32.24
N PRO A 171 -41.21 -39.33 -32.14
CA PRO A 171 -41.20 -38.18 -33.08
C PRO A 171 -41.81 -36.85 -32.56
N ASP A 172 -41.80 -35.86 -33.46
CA ASP A 172 -42.15 -34.42 -33.42
C ASP A 172 -43.61 -34.08 -32.99
N VAL A 173 -44.03 -32.80 -32.80
CA VAL A 173 -44.52 -31.81 -33.81
C VAL A 173 -45.02 -30.51 -33.09
N VAL A 174 -45.11 -29.26 -33.59
CA VAL A 174 -44.44 -28.35 -34.58
C VAL A 174 -44.94 -26.88 -34.32
N ALA A 175 -44.04 -25.88 -34.26
CA ALA A 175 -44.26 -24.41 -34.47
C ALA A 175 -45.22 -23.62 -33.51
N ALA A 176 -45.28 -22.27 -33.47
CA ALA A 176 -44.75 -21.21 -34.37
C ALA A 176 -44.35 -19.89 -33.64
N SER A 177 -43.83 -18.90 -34.40
CA SER A 177 -43.41 -17.55 -33.93
C SER A 177 -43.98 -16.43 -34.83
N PRO A 178 -43.83 -15.14 -34.46
CA PRO A 178 -43.05 -14.25 -35.35
C PRO A 178 -42.13 -13.22 -34.65
N CYS A 179 -41.33 -12.52 -35.48
CA CYS A 179 -40.29 -11.51 -35.21
C CYS A 179 -40.70 -10.34 -34.28
N SER A 180 -39.79 -9.57 -33.65
CA SER A 180 -38.59 -8.95 -34.26
C SER A 180 -37.48 -8.43 -33.31
N ASN A 181 -36.26 -8.30 -33.86
CA ASN A 181 -35.06 -7.53 -33.46
C ASN A 181 -34.91 -6.98 -32.02
N THR A 182 -33.83 -7.39 -31.34
CA THR A 182 -33.01 -6.50 -30.49
C THR A 182 -31.57 -7.00 -30.41
N THR A 183 -30.60 -6.09 -30.29
CA THR A 183 -29.16 -6.39 -30.24
C THR A 183 -28.71 -6.86 -28.85
N LYS A 184 -27.69 -7.72 -28.80
CA LYS A 184 -27.33 -8.49 -27.59
C LYS A 184 -26.35 -7.77 -26.67
N LEU A 185 -26.65 -7.73 -25.37
CA LEU A 185 -25.61 -7.77 -24.34
C LEU A 185 -24.86 -9.12 -24.40
N SER A 186 -23.56 -9.11 -24.11
CA SER A 186 -22.74 -10.33 -24.11
C SER A 186 -22.98 -11.18 -22.86
N ILE A 187 -23.97 -12.08 -22.94
CA ILE A 187 -24.09 -13.20 -21.99
C ILE A 187 -22.83 -14.06 -22.12
N HIS A 188 -21.95 -14.02 -21.11
CA HIS A 188 -20.75 -14.86 -21.07
C HIS A 188 -21.14 -16.35 -21.09
N ARG A 189 -20.91 -17.01 -22.23
CA ARG A 189 -20.97 -18.46 -22.31
C ARG A 189 -19.83 -19.08 -21.50
N PRO A 190 -20.04 -20.22 -20.81
CA PRO A 190 -18.92 -21.09 -20.46
C PRO A 190 -18.23 -21.53 -21.76
N GLY A 191 -16.91 -21.46 -21.78
CA GLY A 191 -16.08 -21.78 -22.95
C GLY A 191 -14.70 -22.24 -22.50
N PRO A 192 -13.96 -22.97 -23.35
CA PRO A 192 -12.69 -23.57 -22.97
C PRO A 192 -11.58 -22.51 -22.89
N TRP A 193 -11.56 -21.71 -21.82
CA TRP A 193 -10.61 -20.63 -21.59
C TRP A 193 -9.15 -21.09 -21.78
N LEU A 194 -8.79 -22.24 -21.21
CA LEU A 194 -7.42 -22.75 -21.30
C LEU A 194 -6.94 -22.96 -22.75
N GLY A 195 -7.84 -23.36 -23.66
CA GLY A 195 -7.53 -23.55 -25.08
C GLY A 195 -7.34 -22.24 -25.87
N SER A 196 -7.82 -21.10 -25.36
CA SER A 196 -7.49 -19.77 -25.91
C SER A 196 -6.26 -19.14 -25.25
N PHE A 197 -5.88 -19.57 -24.04
CA PHE A 197 -4.66 -19.14 -23.37
C PHE A 197 -3.39 -19.64 -24.09
N ALA A 198 -3.22 -20.96 -24.23
CA ALA A 198 -2.09 -21.59 -24.88
C ALA A 198 -2.43 -23.06 -25.28
N PRO A 199 -1.75 -23.66 -26.26
CA PRO A 199 -2.01 -25.06 -26.64
C PRO A 199 -1.77 -26.04 -25.48
N ASP A 200 -2.61 -27.07 -25.35
CA ASP A 200 -2.56 -28.06 -24.26
C ASP A 200 -1.17 -28.70 -24.08
N ALA A 201 -0.43 -28.91 -25.17
CA ALA A 201 0.93 -29.45 -25.16
C ALA A 201 1.99 -28.49 -24.59
N VAL A 202 1.73 -27.17 -24.60
CA VAL A 202 2.54 -26.15 -23.91
C VAL A 202 2.16 -26.14 -22.43
N VAL A 203 0.87 -26.00 -22.11
CA VAL A 203 0.38 -26.00 -20.72
C VAL A 203 0.83 -27.26 -19.97
N SER A 204 0.66 -28.44 -20.55
CA SER A 204 1.08 -29.72 -19.95
C SER A 204 2.60 -29.78 -19.70
N ARG A 205 3.41 -29.21 -20.59
CA ARG A 205 4.87 -29.10 -20.44
C ARG A 205 5.24 -28.16 -19.30
N MET A 206 4.55 -27.03 -19.18
CA MET A 206 4.75 -26.06 -18.10
C MET A 206 4.33 -26.62 -16.74
N LEU A 207 3.21 -27.33 -16.66
CA LEU A 207 2.77 -28.02 -15.44
C LEU A 207 3.76 -29.13 -15.04
N GLY A 208 4.29 -29.88 -16.01
CA GLY A 208 5.41 -30.79 -15.79
C GLY A 208 6.61 -30.06 -15.17
N HIS A 209 7.01 -28.93 -15.72
CA HIS A 209 8.11 -28.11 -15.17
C HIS A 209 7.82 -27.53 -13.79
N TRP A 210 6.59 -27.17 -13.46
CA TRP A 210 6.22 -26.79 -12.10
C TRP A 210 6.49 -27.95 -11.14
N PHE A 211 5.91 -29.12 -11.39
CA PHE A 211 6.07 -30.28 -10.51
C PHE A 211 7.52 -30.80 -10.48
N ASP A 212 8.27 -30.74 -11.57
CA ASP A 212 9.62 -31.30 -11.64
C ASP A 212 10.73 -30.33 -11.20
N LYS A 213 10.51 -29.01 -11.28
CA LYS A 213 11.56 -28.00 -11.03
C LYS A 213 11.19 -26.96 -9.95
N VAL A 214 9.90 -26.63 -9.74
CA VAL A 214 9.46 -25.53 -8.85
C VAL A 214 8.80 -26.00 -7.55
N HIS A 215 7.98 -27.07 -7.60
CA HIS A 215 7.33 -27.67 -6.42
C HIS A 215 8.31 -27.94 -5.25
N PRO A 216 9.58 -28.38 -5.45
CA PRO A 216 10.52 -28.55 -4.34
C PRO A 216 10.79 -27.29 -3.49
N VAL A 217 10.54 -26.08 -3.99
CA VAL A 217 10.60 -24.84 -3.19
C VAL A 217 9.22 -24.24 -2.89
N ALA A 218 8.20 -24.56 -3.68
CA ALA A 218 6.80 -24.17 -3.45
C ALA A 218 5.85 -25.39 -3.45
N PRO A 219 5.84 -26.23 -2.39
CA PRO A 219 5.08 -27.50 -2.36
C PRO A 219 3.58 -27.33 -2.09
N ILE A 220 2.96 -26.30 -2.66
CA ILE A 220 1.59 -25.83 -2.40
C ILE A 220 0.52 -26.42 -3.32
N LEU A 221 0.89 -27.31 -4.24
CA LEU A 221 -0.06 -28.05 -5.09
C LEU A 221 0.14 -29.56 -4.94
N LEU A 222 -0.96 -30.25 -4.64
CA LEU A 222 -1.08 -31.71 -4.62
C LEU A 222 -1.28 -32.21 -6.06
N ARG A 223 -0.30 -32.93 -6.61
CA ARG A 223 -0.22 -33.21 -8.05
C ARG A 223 -1.37 -34.10 -8.53
N ARG A 224 -1.77 -35.09 -7.73
CA ARG A 224 -2.83 -36.05 -8.06
C ARG A 224 -4.17 -35.35 -8.29
N ARG A 225 -4.71 -34.68 -7.26
CA ARG A 225 -5.91 -33.81 -7.32
C ARG A 225 -5.85 -32.79 -8.46
N PHE A 226 -4.74 -32.06 -8.59
CA PHE A 226 -4.57 -31.02 -9.61
C PHE A 226 -4.68 -31.58 -11.04
N MET A 227 -3.90 -32.62 -11.35
CA MET A 227 -3.93 -33.23 -12.68
C MET A 227 -5.22 -34.00 -12.95
N ARG A 228 -5.95 -34.47 -11.92
CA ARG A 228 -7.28 -35.06 -12.06
C ARG A 228 -8.30 -34.02 -12.52
N ARG A 229 -8.43 -32.88 -11.81
CA ARG A 229 -9.31 -31.75 -12.19
C ARG A 229 -9.02 -31.25 -13.61
N LEU A 230 -7.75 -31.16 -13.99
CA LEU A 230 -7.36 -30.78 -15.35
C LEU A 230 -7.83 -31.80 -16.42
N ARG A 231 -7.67 -33.12 -16.18
CA ARG A 231 -8.15 -34.16 -17.10
C ARG A 231 -9.69 -34.22 -17.20
N ASN A 232 -10.39 -33.89 -16.12
CA ASN A 232 -11.85 -33.84 -16.08
C ASN A 232 -12.45 -32.67 -16.89
N GLY A 233 -11.63 -31.69 -17.27
CA GLY A 233 -12.07 -30.51 -18.00
C GLY A 233 -12.49 -29.33 -17.12
N ASP A 234 -12.26 -29.40 -15.80
CA ASP A 234 -12.66 -28.38 -14.82
C ASP A 234 -12.17 -26.98 -15.22
N ALA A 235 -11.00 -26.86 -15.87
CA ALA A 235 -10.44 -25.58 -16.34
C ALA A 235 -11.24 -24.92 -17.50
N GLY A 236 -12.35 -25.52 -17.95
CA GLY A 236 -13.32 -24.92 -18.88
C GLY A 236 -14.69 -24.59 -18.23
N THR A 237 -14.86 -24.84 -16.92
CA THR A 237 -16.10 -24.60 -16.17
C THR A 237 -15.86 -23.85 -14.86
N ASP A 238 -14.79 -24.21 -14.13
CA ASP A 238 -14.28 -23.55 -12.93
C ASP A 238 -13.28 -22.44 -13.30
N ARG A 239 -13.71 -21.19 -13.10
CA ARG A 239 -12.92 -19.99 -13.38
C ARG A 239 -11.69 -19.89 -12.47
N GLN A 240 -11.84 -20.22 -11.19
CA GLN A 240 -10.74 -20.10 -10.22
C GLN A 240 -9.68 -21.17 -10.47
N PHE A 241 -10.09 -22.40 -10.82
CA PHE A 241 -9.14 -23.43 -11.24
C PHE A 241 -8.44 -23.09 -12.55
N CYS A 242 -9.14 -22.51 -13.53
CA CYS A 242 -8.49 -22.01 -14.75
C CYS A 242 -7.47 -20.90 -14.44
N GLY A 243 -7.83 -19.93 -13.57
CA GLY A 243 -6.92 -18.90 -13.08
C GLY A 243 -5.71 -19.48 -12.33
N LEU A 244 -5.91 -20.52 -11.53
CA LEU A 244 -4.84 -21.27 -10.87
C LEU A 244 -3.89 -21.93 -11.89
N VAL A 245 -4.41 -22.64 -12.90
CA VAL A 245 -3.57 -23.25 -13.97
C VAL A 245 -2.73 -22.19 -14.69
N VAL A 246 -3.30 -21.02 -15.00
CA VAL A 246 -2.57 -19.91 -15.63
C VAL A 246 -1.55 -19.27 -14.67
N SER A 247 -1.86 -19.18 -13.37
CA SER A 247 -0.90 -18.70 -12.36
C SER A 247 0.34 -19.60 -12.23
N VAL A 248 0.17 -20.92 -12.33
CA VAL A 248 1.28 -21.88 -12.33
C VAL A 248 2.14 -21.69 -13.56
N CYS A 249 1.53 -21.42 -14.72
CA CYS A 249 2.26 -21.08 -15.93
C CYS A 249 3.06 -19.77 -15.77
N ALA A 250 2.50 -18.75 -15.10
CA ALA A 250 3.20 -17.50 -14.78
C ALA A 250 4.43 -17.73 -13.88
N ALA A 251 4.25 -18.46 -12.78
CA ALA A 251 5.34 -18.78 -11.86
C ALA A 251 6.44 -19.65 -12.51
N VAL A 252 6.07 -20.53 -13.46
CA VAL A 252 7.03 -21.30 -14.27
C VAL A 252 7.90 -20.40 -15.14
N VAL A 253 7.34 -19.45 -15.91
CA VAL A 253 8.14 -18.55 -16.76
C VAL A 253 8.88 -17.45 -15.99
N ALA A 254 8.47 -17.16 -14.75
CA ALA A 254 9.17 -16.24 -13.86
C ALA A 254 10.32 -16.91 -13.07
N THR A 255 10.23 -18.23 -12.81
CA THR A 255 11.26 -18.97 -12.06
C THR A 255 12.31 -19.58 -12.98
N LEU A 256 11.89 -20.16 -14.11
CA LEU A 256 12.74 -20.99 -14.96
C LEU A 256 13.20 -20.25 -16.23
N PRO A 257 14.33 -20.69 -16.83
CA PRO A 257 14.77 -20.22 -18.14
C PRO A 257 13.68 -20.31 -19.22
N ARG A 258 13.72 -19.39 -20.18
CA ARG A 258 12.92 -19.47 -21.41
C ARG A 258 13.37 -20.65 -22.28
N GLU A 259 12.85 -21.83 -21.98
CA GLU A 259 12.74 -22.96 -22.92
C GLU A 259 11.67 -22.64 -23.99
N ASP A 260 11.33 -23.60 -24.85
CA ASP A 260 10.34 -23.45 -25.94
C ASP A 260 8.88 -23.35 -25.41
N HIS A 261 8.57 -22.23 -24.76
CA HIS A 261 7.25 -21.82 -24.26
C HIS A 261 6.88 -20.42 -24.79
N SER A 262 7.45 -20.04 -25.93
CA SER A 262 7.62 -18.66 -26.41
C SER A 262 6.35 -17.80 -26.49
N SER A 263 5.16 -18.41 -26.55
CA SER A 263 3.88 -17.71 -26.51
C SER A 263 3.44 -17.21 -25.13
N VAL A 264 4.06 -17.67 -24.03
CA VAL A 264 3.61 -17.42 -22.65
C VAL A 264 4.61 -16.53 -21.88
N THR A 265 4.09 -15.47 -21.26
CA THR A 265 4.81 -14.51 -20.42
C THR A 265 4.01 -14.22 -19.15
N VAL A 266 4.64 -13.66 -18.11
CA VAL A 266 3.93 -13.26 -16.87
C VAL A 266 2.83 -12.25 -17.17
N SER A 267 3.10 -11.25 -18.02
CA SER A 267 2.12 -10.25 -18.45
C SER A 267 0.93 -10.90 -19.15
N ARG A 268 1.15 -11.78 -20.13
CA ARG A 268 0.07 -12.53 -20.80
C ARG A 268 -0.75 -13.38 -19.83
N CYS A 269 -0.12 -14.01 -18.83
CA CYS A 269 -0.86 -14.76 -17.81
C CYS A 269 -1.78 -13.85 -16.98
N TRP A 270 -1.30 -12.66 -16.60
CA TRP A 270 -2.06 -11.66 -15.86
C TRP A 270 -3.21 -11.09 -16.72
N GLU A 271 -2.89 -10.56 -17.90
CA GLU A 271 -3.84 -10.02 -18.89
C GLU A 271 -4.95 -11.04 -19.23
N PHE A 272 -4.59 -12.32 -19.38
CA PHE A 272 -5.56 -13.37 -19.65
C PHE A 272 -6.51 -13.63 -18.48
N ILE A 273 -6.00 -13.57 -17.24
CA ILE A 273 -6.80 -13.73 -16.01
C ILE A 273 -7.75 -12.55 -15.82
N GLU A 274 -7.31 -11.32 -16.07
CA GLU A 274 -8.15 -10.12 -16.03
C GLU A 274 -9.21 -10.13 -17.13
N HIS A 275 -8.81 -10.31 -18.39
CA HIS A 275 -9.72 -10.26 -19.55
C HIS A 275 -10.84 -11.32 -19.48
N ASN A 276 -10.54 -12.50 -18.93
CA ASN A 276 -11.54 -13.55 -18.72
C ASN A 276 -12.17 -13.51 -17.31
N ASN A 277 -11.74 -12.57 -16.44
CA ASN A 277 -12.11 -12.45 -15.03
C ASN A 277 -12.13 -13.83 -14.33
N LEU A 278 -10.97 -14.48 -14.29
CA LEU A 278 -10.80 -15.83 -13.74
C LEU A 278 -10.60 -15.82 -12.22
N LEU A 279 -9.94 -14.77 -11.72
CA LEU A 279 -9.69 -14.51 -10.30
C LEU A 279 -10.27 -13.12 -9.97
N PRO A 280 -11.57 -13.01 -9.59
CA PRO A 280 -12.12 -11.74 -9.13
C PRO A 280 -11.42 -11.31 -7.83
N SER A 281 -11.22 -10.00 -7.66
CA SER A 281 -10.56 -9.38 -6.50
C SER A 281 -11.43 -8.28 -5.88
N GLY A 282 -11.10 -7.84 -4.66
CA GLY A 282 -11.89 -6.84 -3.94
C GLY A 282 -13.34 -7.28 -3.72
N PHE A 283 -14.29 -6.33 -3.73
CA PHE A 283 -15.71 -6.57 -3.43
C PHE A 283 -16.43 -7.57 -4.36
N ALA A 284 -15.84 -7.93 -5.51
CA ALA A 284 -16.38 -8.97 -6.39
C ALA A 284 -16.16 -10.40 -5.85
N LEU A 285 -15.23 -10.58 -4.90
CA LEU A 285 -14.89 -11.88 -4.32
C LEU A 285 -15.78 -12.20 -3.11
N LYS A 286 -16.87 -12.96 -3.33
CA LYS A 286 -17.82 -13.34 -2.27
C LYS A 286 -17.21 -14.19 -1.14
N SER A 287 -16.18 -14.97 -1.44
CA SER A 287 -15.37 -15.71 -0.45
C SER A 287 -14.04 -16.13 -1.04
N TYR A 288 -13.03 -16.28 -0.19
CA TYR A 288 -11.73 -16.82 -0.58
C TYR A 288 -11.79 -18.34 -0.73
N SER A 289 -11.05 -18.88 -1.69
CA SER A 289 -10.77 -20.32 -1.82
C SER A 289 -9.27 -20.58 -1.73
N LEU A 290 -8.89 -21.81 -1.40
CA LEU A 290 -7.47 -22.19 -1.35
C LEU A 290 -6.81 -22.09 -2.74
N ASP A 291 -7.52 -22.49 -3.80
CA ASP A 291 -7.07 -22.33 -5.19
C ASP A 291 -6.77 -20.87 -5.52
N TRP A 292 -7.69 -19.96 -5.19
CA TRP A 292 -7.52 -18.53 -5.42
C TRP A 292 -6.33 -17.96 -4.64
N CYS A 293 -6.15 -18.36 -3.38
CA CYS A 293 -5.02 -17.90 -2.55
C CYS A 293 -3.66 -18.39 -3.09
N ILE A 294 -3.58 -19.63 -3.57
CA ILE A 294 -2.40 -20.16 -4.25
C ILE A 294 -2.15 -19.41 -5.56
N ALA A 295 -3.21 -19.13 -6.33
CA ALA A 295 -3.10 -18.44 -7.60
C ALA A 295 -2.59 -17.00 -7.45
N MET A 296 -3.11 -16.25 -6.48
CA MET A 296 -2.68 -14.89 -6.17
C MET A 296 -1.24 -14.85 -5.62
N TYR A 297 -0.82 -15.85 -4.83
CA TYR A 297 0.59 -16.01 -4.43
C TYR A 297 1.52 -16.30 -5.62
N ASN A 298 1.12 -17.18 -6.53
CA ASN A 298 1.88 -17.50 -7.75
C ASN A 298 2.02 -16.27 -8.65
N LEU A 299 0.96 -15.48 -8.82
CA LEU A 299 1.00 -14.23 -9.60
C LEU A 299 1.84 -13.16 -8.92
N GLY A 300 1.66 -12.95 -7.61
CA GLY A 300 2.44 -11.98 -6.83
C GLY A 300 3.94 -12.26 -6.87
N THR A 301 4.34 -13.52 -6.68
CA THR A 301 5.75 -13.95 -6.79
C THR A 301 6.28 -13.92 -8.23
N ALA A 302 5.46 -14.24 -9.23
CA ALA A 302 5.87 -14.17 -10.64
C ALA A 302 6.12 -12.73 -11.11
N MET A 303 5.20 -11.80 -10.82
CA MET A 303 5.34 -10.39 -11.17
C MET A 303 6.56 -9.76 -10.47
N GLY A 304 6.73 -10.03 -9.18
CA GLY A 304 7.87 -9.55 -8.39
C GLY A 304 9.22 -10.18 -8.74
N ALA A 305 9.25 -11.16 -9.65
CA ALA A 305 10.47 -11.79 -10.18
C ALA A 305 10.86 -11.28 -11.58
N VAL A 306 9.96 -10.59 -12.29
CA VAL A 306 10.21 -10.03 -13.64
C VAL A 306 10.15 -8.50 -13.71
N SER A 307 9.61 -7.83 -12.70
CA SER A 307 9.58 -6.35 -12.61
C SER A 307 10.92 -5.79 -12.13
N ASP A 308 11.35 -4.64 -12.66
CA ASP A 308 12.62 -3.98 -12.32
C ASP A 308 12.70 -3.55 -10.84
N SER A 309 11.56 -3.23 -10.22
CA SER A 309 11.44 -2.94 -8.79
C SER A 309 11.39 -4.22 -7.92
N GLY A 310 11.25 -5.40 -8.54
CA GLY A 310 11.07 -6.70 -7.88
C GLY A 310 9.80 -6.74 -7.04
N LEU A 311 9.91 -7.18 -5.78
CA LEU A 311 8.81 -7.12 -4.79
C LEU A 311 8.39 -5.68 -4.39
N GLY A 312 8.99 -4.65 -4.99
CA GLY A 312 8.48 -3.26 -4.92
C GLY A 312 7.42 -2.95 -5.98
N ASP A 313 7.11 -3.90 -6.86
CA ASP A 313 6.07 -3.78 -7.88
C ASP A 313 4.67 -3.78 -7.24
N MET A 314 3.82 -2.81 -7.62
CA MET A 314 2.50 -2.63 -7.00
C MET A 314 1.57 -3.83 -7.27
N ARG A 315 1.66 -4.47 -8.44
CA ARG A 315 0.85 -5.65 -8.77
C ARG A 315 1.33 -6.88 -8.01
N SER A 316 2.66 -7.03 -7.87
CA SER A 316 3.28 -8.04 -6.99
C SER A 316 2.83 -7.87 -5.54
N PHE A 317 2.88 -6.65 -5.00
CA PHE A 317 2.47 -6.34 -3.64
C PHE A 317 0.97 -6.57 -3.42
N HIS A 318 0.12 -6.11 -4.34
CA HIS A 318 -1.33 -6.32 -4.31
C HIS A 318 -1.68 -7.80 -4.31
N ALA A 319 -1.23 -8.57 -5.31
CA ALA A 319 -1.57 -9.99 -5.41
C ALA A 319 -1.04 -10.82 -4.21
N THR A 320 0.11 -10.45 -3.63
CA THR A 320 0.61 -11.12 -2.42
C THR A 320 -0.15 -10.70 -1.14
N SER A 321 -0.67 -9.47 -1.09
CA SER A 321 -1.51 -8.97 0.01
C SER A 321 -2.94 -9.56 -0.03
N GLU A 322 -3.46 -9.77 -1.24
CA GLU A 322 -4.72 -10.48 -1.50
C GLU A 322 -4.62 -11.95 -1.09
N ALA A 323 -3.57 -12.66 -1.55
CA ALA A 323 -3.28 -14.04 -1.11
C ALA A 323 -3.14 -14.15 0.42
N ALA A 324 -2.56 -13.13 1.05
CA ALA A 324 -2.42 -13.04 2.50
C ALA A 324 -3.75 -12.83 3.24
N ALA A 325 -4.60 -11.91 2.77
CA ALA A 325 -5.93 -11.68 3.33
C ALA A 325 -6.77 -12.96 3.25
N GLY A 326 -6.72 -13.65 2.11
CA GLY A 326 -7.39 -14.93 1.92
C GLY A 326 -6.85 -16.04 2.83
N VAL A 327 -5.53 -16.16 2.99
CA VAL A 327 -4.95 -17.15 3.93
C VAL A 327 -5.35 -16.86 5.38
N ARG A 328 -5.45 -15.60 5.82
CA ARG A 328 -6.02 -15.25 7.14
C ARG A 328 -7.47 -15.72 7.25
N TYR A 329 -8.30 -15.36 6.28
CA TYR A 329 -9.73 -15.68 6.27
C TYR A 329 -9.96 -17.20 6.31
N LEU A 330 -9.26 -17.95 5.47
CA LEU A 330 -9.32 -19.42 5.43
C LEU A 330 -8.80 -20.06 6.73
N ALA A 331 -7.73 -19.52 7.32
CA ALA A 331 -7.19 -20.01 8.59
C ALA A 331 -8.14 -19.80 9.77
N TYR A 332 -8.83 -18.67 9.82
CA TYR A 332 -9.68 -18.28 10.94
C TYR A 332 -11.11 -18.83 10.83
N TYR A 333 -11.73 -18.74 9.65
CA TYR A 333 -13.13 -19.10 9.43
C TYR A 333 -13.28 -20.49 8.78
N CYS A 334 -12.71 -20.71 7.60
CA CYS A 334 -13.00 -21.90 6.77
C CYS A 334 -12.16 -23.16 7.10
N THR A 335 -11.25 -23.10 8.06
CA THR A 335 -10.38 -24.24 8.40
C THR A 335 -11.15 -25.42 8.98
N HIS A 336 -12.39 -25.25 9.43
CA HIS A 336 -13.21 -26.39 9.86
C HIS A 336 -13.67 -27.25 8.66
N ASP A 337 -14.18 -26.61 7.59
CA ASP A 337 -14.74 -27.23 6.38
C ASP A 337 -13.73 -27.97 5.51
N MET A 338 -12.47 -27.50 5.48
CA MET A 338 -11.40 -28.07 4.63
C MET A 338 -11.11 -29.54 4.90
N ASP A 339 -10.69 -30.30 3.89
CA ASP A 339 -10.15 -31.64 4.11
C ASP A 339 -8.71 -31.64 4.67
N ASN A 340 -8.20 -32.83 5.02
CA ASN A 340 -6.87 -32.96 5.63
C ASN A 340 -5.70 -32.58 4.71
N ALA A 341 -5.85 -32.68 3.39
CA ALA A 341 -4.82 -32.24 2.44
C ALA A 341 -4.87 -30.71 2.29
N GLU A 342 -6.05 -30.12 2.14
CA GLU A 342 -6.27 -28.68 2.10
C GLU A 342 -5.74 -27.99 3.37
N LYS A 343 -6.01 -28.57 4.55
CA LYS A 343 -5.45 -28.18 5.85
C LYS A 343 -3.92 -28.22 5.93
N GLN A 344 -3.23 -28.97 5.07
CA GLN A 344 -1.75 -28.96 4.99
C GLN A 344 -1.26 -27.99 3.91
N LEU A 345 -1.93 -27.93 2.75
CA LEU A 345 -1.61 -26.98 1.67
C LEU A 345 -1.76 -25.52 2.14
N LEU A 346 -2.81 -25.20 2.92
CA LEU A 346 -2.99 -23.88 3.55
C LEU A 346 -1.80 -23.52 4.47
N LYS A 347 -1.32 -24.47 5.27
CA LYS A 347 -0.13 -24.27 6.13
C LYS A 347 1.14 -24.09 5.30
N ARG A 348 1.32 -24.84 4.21
CA ARG A 348 2.46 -24.68 3.30
C ARG A 348 2.46 -23.29 2.67
N LEU A 349 1.31 -22.81 2.21
CA LEU A 349 1.14 -21.46 1.65
C LEU A 349 1.39 -20.36 2.70
N PHE A 350 0.85 -20.52 3.90
CA PHE A 350 1.07 -19.61 5.03
C PHE A 350 2.56 -19.41 5.34
N TRP A 351 3.32 -20.50 5.44
CA TRP A 351 4.74 -20.42 5.79
C TRP A 351 5.62 -19.90 4.64
N LEU A 352 5.18 -20.04 3.38
CA LEU A 352 5.77 -19.33 2.24
C LEU A 352 5.49 -17.83 2.25
N LEU A 353 4.24 -17.42 2.56
CA LEU A 353 3.85 -16.01 2.71
C LEU A 353 4.61 -15.34 3.86
N PHE A 354 4.78 -16.02 4.99
CA PHE A 354 5.64 -15.58 6.09
C PHE A 354 7.11 -15.40 5.64
N ALA A 355 7.67 -16.39 4.94
CA ALA A 355 9.03 -16.32 4.39
C ALA A 355 9.20 -15.17 3.37
N ALA A 356 8.19 -14.90 2.56
CA ALA A 356 8.17 -13.77 1.62
C ALA A 356 8.14 -12.42 2.36
N SER A 357 7.28 -12.25 3.37
CA SER A 357 7.22 -11.02 4.17
C SER A 357 8.51 -10.76 4.95
N CYS A 358 9.12 -11.80 5.54
CA CYS A 358 10.44 -11.70 6.15
C CYS A 358 11.53 -11.35 5.12
N SER A 359 11.48 -11.91 3.91
CA SER A 359 12.44 -11.56 2.83
C SER A 359 12.29 -10.10 2.37
N ALA A 360 11.06 -9.60 2.26
CA ALA A 360 10.79 -8.19 1.95
C ALA A 360 11.33 -7.27 3.05
N ASN A 361 11.08 -7.60 4.32
CA ASN A 361 11.55 -6.85 5.48
C ASN A 361 13.08 -6.79 5.59
N ILE A 362 13.80 -7.89 5.32
CA ILE A 362 15.28 -7.87 5.28
C ILE A 362 15.76 -6.88 4.21
N LEU A 363 15.16 -6.92 3.02
CA LEU A 363 15.52 -6.06 1.88
C LEU A 363 14.95 -4.63 1.99
N GLY A 364 14.51 -4.20 3.17
CA GLY A 364 14.00 -2.84 3.43
C GLY A 364 12.71 -2.46 2.67
N ARG A 365 12.02 -3.44 2.07
CA ARG A 365 10.75 -3.23 1.36
C ARG A 365 9.57 -3.22 2.35
N LEU A 366 8.42 -2.71 1.90
CA LEU A 366 7.19 -2.79 2.68
C LEU A 366 6.91 -4.26 3.04
N PRO A 367 6.77 -4.62 4.34
CA PRO A 367 6.24 -5.92 4.68
C PRO A 367 4.78 -5.97 4.22
N ILE A 368 4.39 -7.09 3.60
CA ILE A 368 2.98 -7.38 3.41
C ILE A 368 2.34 -7.37 4.80
N SER A 369 1.23 -6.63 4.99
CA SER A 369 0.50 -6.58 6.26
C SER A 369 -0.24 -7.91 6.44
N LEU A 370 0.48 -8.90 6.94
CA LEU A 370 0.17 -10.31 6.73
C LEU A 370 -0.41 -10.98 7.98
N LEU A 371 0.29 -10.89 9.11
CA LEU A 371 0.06 -11.75 10.28
C LEU A 371 0.22 -10.96 11.58
N SER A 372 -0.75 -11.06 12.48
CA SER A 372 -0.52 -10.74 13.90
C SER A 372 0.45 -11.77 14.49
N GLN A 373 1.20 -11.40 15.54
CA GLN A 373 2.12 -12.34 16.19
C GLN A 373 1.38 -13.58 16.72
N GLU A 374 0.16 -13.38 17.23
CA GLU A 374 -0.78 -14.42 17.61
C GLU A 374 -1.04 -15.44 16.49
N LEU A 375 -1.23 -14.99 15.24
CA LEU A 375 -1.46 -15.88 14.11
C LEU A 375 -0.17 -16.61 13.65
N ILE A 376 1.01 -15.99 13.83
CA ILE A 376 2.32 -16.63 13.57
C ILE A 376 2.58 -17.77 14.56
N ASP A 377 2.10 -17.64 15.80
CA ASP A 377 2.30 -18.65 16.85
C ASP A 377 1.16 -19.68 16.94
N SER A 378 -0.05 -19.37 16.44
CA SER A 378 -1.18 -20.32 16.44
C SER A 378 -1.18 -21.31 15.26
N ILE A 379 -0.65 -20.95 14.09
CA ILE A 379 -0.60 -21.87 12.94
C ILE A 379 0.60 -22.82 13.04
N PRO A 380 0.38 -24.15 13.15
CA PRO A 380 1.48 -25.11 13.26
C PRO A 380 2.28 -25.24 11.96
N ARG A 381 3.51 -25.77 12.09
CA ARG A 381 4.31 -26.23 10.94
C ARG A 381 3.51 -27.27 10.12
N PRO A 382 3.52 -27.22 8.77
CA PRO A 382 2.96 -28.28 7.94
C PRO A 382 3.66 -29.63 8.23
N LEU A 383 2.87 -30.71 8.17
CA LEU A 383 3.36 -32.06 8.40
C LEU A 383 4.19 -32.56 7.21
N ASP A 384 5.21 -33.36 7.53
CA ASP A 384 6.05 -34.05 6.55
C ASP A 384 5.29 -35.22 5.92
N LEU A 385 4.53 -34.91 4.87
CA LEU A 385 3.63 -35.84 4.17
C LEU A 385 3.85 -35.75 2.65
N THR A 386 4.04 -36.92 2.03
CA THR A 386 4.07 -37.10 0.57
C THR A 386 2.68 -37.00 -0.04
N ASP A 387 2.58 -36.92 -1.37
CA ASP A 387 1.28 -36.87 -2.05
C ASP A 387 0.44 -38.15 -1.80
N ASP A 388 1.06 -39.34 -1.74
CA ASP A 388 0.37 -40.59 -1.36
C ASP A 388 -0.16 -40.60 0.08
N GLN A 389 0.47 -39.85 1.00
CA GLN A 389 0.05 -39.77 2.40
C GLN A 389 -1.04 -38.73 2.63
N MET A 390 -1.16 -37.73 1.75
CA MET A 390 -2.24 -36.72 1.79
C MET A 390 -3.49 -37.19 1.03
N GLU A 391 -3.31 -37.89 -0.09
CA GLU A 391 -4.39 -38.42 -0.91
C GLU A 391 -4.02 -39.82 -1.45
N PRO A 392 -4.26 -40.90 -0.68
CA PRO A 392 -3.95 -42.27 -1.09
C PRO A 392 -4.60 -42.67 -2.42
N GLN A 393 -3.90 -43.46 -3.24
CA GLN A 393 -4.36 -43.84 -4.58
C GLN A 393 -5.67 -44.64 -4.52
N SER A 394 -6.66 -44.21 -5.31
CA SER A 394 -7.91 -44.95 -5.49
C SER A 394 -7.70 -46.18 -6.37
N LEU A 395 -8.37 -47.30 -6.02
CA LEU A 395 -8.40 -48.54 -6.82
C LEU A 395 -9.00 -48.37 -8.24
N LEU A 396 -9.57 -47.20 -8.55
CA LEU A 396 -10.17 -46.87 -9.84
C LEU A 396 -9.25 -46.01 -10.75
N GLU A 397 -8.08 -45.55 -10.28
CA GLU A 397 -7.17 -44.71 -11.07
C GLU A 397 -6.01 -45.52 -11.67
N SER A 398 -6.28 -46.20 -12.80
CA SER A 398 -5.31 -47.03 -13.54
C SER A 398 -4.17 -46.24 -14.19
N ASP A 399 -4.44 -45.00 -14.61
CA ASP A 399 -3.58 -44.23 -15.52
C ASP A 399 -2.60 -43.31 -14.77
N HIS A 400 -2.30 -43.62 -13.51
CA HIS A 400 -1.42 -42.80 -12.67
C HIS A 400 0.06 -42.97 -13.07
N VAL A 401 0.58 -42.08 -13.92
CA VAL A 401 2.02 -41.98 -14.19
C VAL A 401 2.77 -41.66 -12.88
N PRO A 402 3.65 -42.56 -12.37
CA PRO A 402 4.35 -42.34 -11.10
C PRO A 402 5.24 -41.10 -11.15
N TRP A 403 5.20 -40.32 -10.08
CA TRP A 403 5.97 -39.10 -9.91
C TRP A 403 6.76 -39.15 -8.60
N TYR A 404 7.91 -38.50 -8.56
CA TYR A 404 8.83 -38.65 -7.41
C TYR A 404 8.24 -38.08 -6.11
N GLY A 405 7.35 -37.09 -6.17
CA GLY A 405 6.66 -36.51 -5.01
C GLY A 405 5.56 -37.38 -4.41
N ASP A 406 5.11 -38.43 -5.12
CA ASP A 406 4.20 -39.45 -4.58
C ASP A 406 4.80 -40.08 -3.30
N SER A 407 6.13 -40.28 -3.32
CA SER A 407 6.94 -40.92 -2.27
C SER A 407 8.03 -40.02 -1.66
N THR A 408 8.14 -38.75 -2.07
CA THR A 408 9.15 -37.79 -1.57
C THR A 408 8.50 -36.49 -1.12
N SER A 409 8.60 -36.16 0.16
CA SER A 409 8.10 -34.90 0.72
C SER A 409 9.19 -33.82 0.71
N TYR A 410 8.81 -32.61 0.29
CA TYR A 410 9.66 -31.41 0.32
C TYR A 410 9.32 -30.48 1.49
N VAL A 411 8.37 -30.84 2.34
CA VAL A 411 7.99 -30.04 3.52
C VAL A 411 9.14 -29.82 4.52
N PRO A 412 10.09 -30.76 4.75
CA PRO A 412 11.21 -30.53 5.67
C PRO A 412 12.07 -29.32 5.29
N GLY A 413 12.24 -29.05 4.00
CA GLY A 413 12.97 -27.88 3.53
C GLY A 413 12.21 -26.58 3.74
N LEU A 414 10.89 -26.58 3.51
CA LEU A 414 10.02 -25.43 3.82
C LEU A 414 10.00 -25.12 5.33
N ASN A 415 9.89 -26.14 6.18
CA ASN A 415 9.96 -25.98 7.64
C ASN A 415 11.33 -25.41 8.05
N SER A 416 12.43 -25.96 7.53
CA SER A 416 13.79 -25.47 7.80
C SER A 416 14.00 -24.01 7.36
N LEU A 417 13.46 -23.63 6.20
CA LEU A 417 13.50 -22.24 5.69
C LEU A 417 12.67 -21.31 6.58
N SER A 418 11.50 -21.77 7.04
CA SER A 418 10.62 -21.02 7.96
C SER A 418 11.27 -20.78 9.32
N ASP A 419 12.06 -21.73 9.81
CA ASP A 419 12.79 -21.60 11.08
C ASP A 419 13.95 -20.60 10.97
N LEU A 420 14.62 -20.51 9.82
CA LEU A 420 15.60 -19.45 9.54
C LEU A 420 14.94 -18.05 9.55
N PHE A 421 13.78 -17.90 8.91
CA PHE A 421 13.06 -16.62 8.91
C PHE A 421 12.45 -16.28 10.26
N LYS A 422 12.00 -17.27 11.07
CA LYS A 422 11.53 -17.00 12.43
C LYS A 422 12.63 -16.44 13.35
N VAL A 423 13.89 -16.85 13.15
CA VAL A 423 15.04 -16.22 13.83
C VAL A 423 15.20 -14.74 13.46
N TRP A 424 14.99 -14.35 12.20
CA TRP A 424 15.02 -12.93 11.80
C TRP A 424 13.81 -12.13 12.32
N HIS A 425 12.62 -12.72 12.27
CA HIS A 425 11.37 -12.10 12.73
C HIS A 425 11.41 -11.76 14.22
N GLU A 426 11.86 -12.69 15.06
CA GLU A 426 12.06 -12.45 16.50
C GLU A 426 13.10 -11.34 16.79
N VAL A 427 14.05 -11.12 15.88
CA VAL A 427 15.02 -10.02 15.95
C VAL A 427 14.43 -8.67 15.53
N GLN A 428 13.26 -8.63 14.89
CA GLN A 428 12.51 -7.39 14.68
C GLN A 428 11.69 -7.02 15.92
N LEU A 429 11.14 -8.02 16.61
CA LEU A 429 10.30 -7.85 17.80
C LEU A 429 11.09 -7.63 19.10
N THR A 430 12.38 -8.00 19.15
CA THR A 430 13.21 -7.87 20.35
C THR A 430 13.86 -6.47 20.42
N PRO A 431 13.59 -5.65 21.45
CA PRO A 431 14.29 -4.37 21.65
C PRO A 431 15.80 -4.55 21.82
N LEU A 432 16.58 -3.54 21.41
CA LEU A 432 18.04 -3.53 21.57
C LEU A 432 18.41 -3.38 23.06
N GLY A 433 18.68 -4.51 23.70
CA GLY A 433 19.17 -4.58 25.08
C GLY A 433 20.64 -4.14 25.24
N PRO A 434 21.13 -3.99 26.49
CA PRO A 434 22.43 -3.39 26.79
C PRO A 434 23.67 -4.21 26.37
N ASP A 435 23.51 -5.47 25.93
CA ASP A 435 24.59 -6.28 25.33
C ASP A 435 24.17 -6.81 23.94
N PRO A 436 24.44 -6.05 22.86
CA PRO A 436 24.25 -6.51 21.49
C PRO A 436 25.12 -7.71 21.11
N SER A 437 26.28 -7.91 21.76
CA SER A 437 27.22 -8.98 21.42
C SER A 437 26.74 -10.35 21.91
N ALA A 438 26.21 -10.44 23.13
CA ALA A 438 25.54 -11.65 23.62
C ALA A 438 24.24 -11.90 22.83
N CYS A 439 23.52 -10.84 22.47
CA CYS A 439 22.31 -10.91 21.65
C CYS A 439 22.61 -11.53 20.27
N LEU A 440 23.62 -11.02 19.56
CA LEU A 440 24.13 -11.55 18.30
C LEU A 440 24.57 -13.00 18.43
N GLY A 441 25.41 -13.32 19.43
CA GLY A 441 25.90 -14.68 19.67
C GLY A 441 24.78 -15.71 19.88
N ARG A 442 23.70 -15.31 20.57
CA ARG A 442 22.46 -16.10 20.75
C ARG A 442 21.77 -16.39 19.42
N TYR A 443 21.54 -15.39 18.57
CA TYR A 443 20.83 -15.59 17.30
C TYR A 443 21.68 -16.32 16.25
N LEU A 444 22.98 -16.05 16.14
CA LEU A 444 23.89 -16.82 15.28
C LEU A 444 23.91 -18.31 15.70
N SER A 445 23.90 -18.59 17.00
CA SER A 445 23.82 -19.97 17.52
C SER A 445 22.51 -20.66 17.14
N ARG A 446 21.39 -19.92 17.07
CA ARG A 446 20.09 -20.45 16.61
C ARG A 446 20.09 -20.75 15.11
N VAL A 447 20.63 -19.87 14.26
CA VAL A 447 20.82 -20.16 12.82
C VAL A 447 21.65 -21.43 12.63
N GLN A 448 22.77 -21.55 13.37
CA GLN A 448 23.60 -22.75 13.32
C GLN A 448 22.88 -24.01 13.83
N HIS A 449 21.99 -23.88 14.81
CA HIS A 449 21.18 -24.99 15.30
C HIS A 449 20.18 -25.51 14.25
N VAL A 450 19.53 -24.62 13.48
CA VAL A 450 18.67 -25.03 12.35
C VAL A 450 19.50 -25.82 11.32
N ILE A 451 20.66 -25.30 10.92
CA ILE A 451 21.56 -25.96 9.96
C ILE A 451 22.10 -27.31 10.46
N ASP A 452 22.42 -27.43 11.76
CA ASP A 452 22.87 -28.71 12.33
C ASP A 452 21.73 -29.73 12.55
N SER A 453 20.47 -29.27 12.55
CA SER A 453 19.27 -30.09 12.74
C SER A 453 18.65 -30.59 11.43
N LEU A 454 19.06 -30.07 10.26
CA LEU A 454 18.56 -30.47 8.93
C LEU A 454 18.51 -32.00 8.75
N PRO A 455 17.53 -32.56 8.02
CA PRO A 455 17.48 -33.99 7.74
C PRO A 455 18.69 -34.45 6.89
N PRO A 456 19.10 -35.74 6.93
CA PRO A 456 20.32 -36.23 6.29
C PRO A 456 20.48 -35.88 4.80
N GLU A 457 19.36 -35.73 4.10
CA GLU A 457 19.18 -35.45 2.68
C GLU A 457 19.44 -33.97 2.33
N LEU A 458 19.16 -33.06 3.27
CA LEU A 458 19.35 -31.60 3.13
C LEU A 458 20.68 -31.09 3.73
N ARG A 459 21.56 -31.98 4.21
CA ARG A 459 22.87 -31.59 4.73
C ARG A 459 23.89 -31.43 3.61
N TRP A 460 24.40 -30.20 3.40
CA TRP A 460 25.55 -29.95 2.54
C TRP A 460 26.80 -30.73 3.02
N ARG A 461 27.60 -31.27 2.08
CA ARG A 461 28.80 -32.08 2.36
C ARG A 461 30.01 -31.75 1.45
N GLY A 462 30.02 -30.59 0.79
CA GLY A 462 31.07 -30.21 -0.16
C GLY A 462 31.07 -31.05 -1.44
N GLY A 463 29.96 -31.05 -2.18
CA GLY A 463 29.79 -31.59 -3.55
C GLY A 463 29.95 -33.11 -3.80
N LEU A 464 30.73 -33.84 -2.98
CA LEU A 464 31.31 -35.14 -3.36
C LEU A 464 30.87 -36.34 -2.50
N SER A 465 29.77 -36.24 -1.76
CA SER A 465 29.11 -37.39 -1.13
C SER A 465 27.61 -37.14 -0.95
N ARG A 466 26.80 -37.80 -1.78
CA ARG A 466 25.33 -37.83 -1.68
C ARG A 466 24.89 -39.04 -0.83
N PRO A 467 23.90 -38.89 0.08
CA PRO A 467 23.10 -40.02 0.54
C PRO A 467 22.41 -40.73 -0.65
N PRO A 468 21.97 -41.99 -0.51
CA PRO A 468 20.99 -42.56 -1.43
C PRO A 468 19.70 -41.71 -1.40
N ASN A 469 18.91 -41.78 -2.48
CA ASN A 469 17.59 -41.16 -2.64
C ASN A 469 17.53 -39.61 -2.71
N VAL A 470 18.66 -38.90 -2.68
CA VAL A 470 18.68 -37.43 -2.86
C VAL A 470 18.39 -37.05 -4.31
N THR A 471 17.23 -36.43 -4.53
CA THR A 471 16.76 -35.90 -5.83
C THR A 471 17.39 -34.55 -6.16
N GLN A 472 17.25 -34.07 -7.41
CA GLN A 472 17.61 -32.68 -7.76
C GLN A 472 16.83 -31.65 -6.93
N GLY A 473 15.55 -31.91 -6.61
CA GLY A 473 14.74 -31.04 -5.76
C GLY A 473 15.35 -30.80 -4.37
N HIS A 474 16.01 -31.81 -3.78
CA HIS A 474 16.76 -31.62 -2.54
C HIS A 474 17.99 -30.70 -2.74
N GLU A 475 18.67 -30.76 -3.88
CA GLU A 475 19.77 -29.82 -4.18
C GLU A 475 19.26 -28.37 -4.31
N VAL A 476 18.06 -28.19 -4.90
CA VAL A 476 17.36 -26.89 -4.97
C VAL A 476 17.04 -26.36 -3.55
N GLN A 477 16.53 -27.23 -2.66
CA GLN A 477 16.30 -26.86 -1.27
C GLN A 477 17.60 -26.54 -0.50
N ILE A 478 18.66 -27.33 -0.68
CA ILE A 478 19.98 -27.08 -0.08
C ILE A 478 20.48 -25.67 -0.46
N ALA A 479 20.42 -25.31 -1.74
CA ALA A 479 20.83 -23.98 -2.19
C ALA A 479 20.04 -22.87 -1.49
N ASN A 480 18.71 -22.99 -1.46
CA ASN A 480 17.84 -21.97 -0.86
C ASN A 480 18.07 -21.82 0.66
N ILE A 481 18.12 -22.94 1.39
CA ILE A 481 18.31 -22.98 2.85
C ILE A 481 19.68 -22.42 3.23
N PHE A 482 20.76 -22.88 2.58
CA PHE A 482 22.10 -22.44 2.95
C PHE A 482 22.33 -20.97 2.58
N ILE A 483 21.93 -20.52 1.39
CA ILE A 483 22.04 -19.09 1.00
C ILE A 483 21.19 -18.21 1.91
N THR A 484 19.97 -18.62 2.26
CA THR A 484 19.12 -17.87 3.21
C THR A 484 19.75 -17.84 4.61
N SER A 485 20.40 -18.91 5.07
CA SER A 485 21.10 -18.91 6.36
C SER A 485 22.30 -17.95 6.39
N LEU A 486 23.01 -17.81 5.27
CA LEU A 486 24.09 -16.84 5.09
C LEU A 486 23.56 -15.40 5.02
N HIS A 487 22.44 -15.20 4.34
CA HIS A 487 21.73 -13.92 4.21
C HIS A 487 21.24 -13.39 5.57
N VAL A 488 20.58 -14.25 6.36
CA VAL A 488 20.18 -13.93 7.74
C VAL A 488 21.42 -13.67 8.62
N ARG A 489 22.49 -14.47 8.52
CA ARG A 489 23.74 -14.20 9.30
C ARG A 489 24.35 -12.84 8.97
N SER A 490 24.40 -12.45 7.69
CA SER A 490 24.91 -11.13 7.26
C SER A 490 24.08 -9.99 7.85
N ASN A 491 22.75 -10.08 7.76
CA ASN A 491 21.86 -9.04 8.27
C ASN A 491 21.81 -8.98 9.81
N LEU A 492 21.98 -10.11 10.51
CA LEU A 492 22.18 -10.13 11.96
C LEU A 492 23.46 -9.37 12.37
N LEU A 493 24.54 -9.51 11.60
CA LEU A 493 25.81 -8.82 11.84
C LEU A 493 25.67 -7.31 11.58
N GLN A 494 25.10 -6.89 10.44
CA GLN A 494 24.82 -5.46 10.18
C GLN A 494 23.88 -4.84 11.24
N LYS A 495 22.87 -5.56 11.74
CA LYS A 495 21.92 -5.04 12.73
C LYS A 495 22.47 -4.99 14.16
N LEU A 496 23.35 -5.92 14.57
CA LEU A 496 23.77 -6.09 15.98
C LEU A 496 25.26 -5.87 16.25
N ASP A 497 26.15 -6.01 15.26
CA ASP A 497 27.57 -5.61 15.32
C ASP A 497 28.05 -4.98 13.99
N PRO A 498 27.60 -3.75 13.68
CA PRO A 498 28.09 -2.98 12.54
C PRO A 498 29.54 -2.46 12.72
N SER A 499 30.26 -2.88 13.77
CA SER A 499 31.64 -2.46 14.00
C SER A 499 32.64 -3.27 13.17
N ARG A 500 33.88 -2.77 13.04
CA ARG A 500 34.98 -3.46 12.34
C ARG A 500 35.32 -4.87 12.89
N ARG A 501 34.71 -5.31 13.99
CA ARG A 501 34.93 -6.65 14.60
C ARG A 501 34.23 -7.79 13.83
N SER A 502 33.17 -7.50 13.08
CA SER A 502 32.39 -8.49 12.34
C SER A 502 32.97 -8.87 10.96
N GLY A 503 33.93 -8.10 10.43
CA GLY A 503 34.57 -8.34 9.12
C GLY A 503 35.07 -9.78 8.87
N PRO A 504 35.80 -10.43 9.81
CA PRO A 504 36.23 -11.82 9.66
C PRO A 504 35.11 -12.87 9.66
N GLU A 505 33.87 -12.50 10.02
CA GLU A 505 32.69 -13.35 9.89
C GLU A 505 31.95 -13.06 8.57
N HIS A 506 31.86 -11.80 8.13
CA HIS A 506 31.41 -11.46 6.77
C HIS A 506 32.27 -12.14 5.69
N GLN A 507 33.60 -12.17 5.85
CA GLN A 507 34.50 -12.86 4.93
C GLN A 507 34.21 -14.38 4.85
N ARG A 508 33.87 -15.03 5.98
CA ARG A 508 33.46 -16.44 5.99
C ARG A 508 32.11 -16.66 5.32
N ILE A 509 31.18 -15.74 5.50
CA ILE A 509 29.86 -15.78 4.85
C ILE A 509 30.04 -15.76 3.33
N VAL A 510 30.94 -14.92 2.81
CA VAL A 510 31.27 -14.87 1.37
C VAL A 510 32.06 -16.11 0.92
N ASP A 511 33.00 -16.63 1.71
CA ASP A 511 33.74 -17.86 1.37
C ASP A 511 32.83 -19.10 1.30
N ASP A 512 31.89 -19.25 2.23
CA ASP A 512 30.88 -20.32 2.20
C ASP A 512 29.87 -20.11 1.06
N LEU A 513 29.49 -18.86 0.75
CA LEU A 513 28.65 -18.53 -0.40
C LEU A 513 29.33 -18.89 -1.73
N LEU A 514 30.61 -18.54 -1.89
CA LEU A 514 31.42 -18.88 -3.07
C LEU A 514 31.65 -20.40 -3.18
N GLU A 515 31.71 -21.15 -2.08
CA GLU A 515 31.70 -22.62 -2.16
C GLU A 515 30.39 -23.12 -2.79
N ILE A 516 29.23 -22.71 -2.26
CA ILE A 516 27.90 -23.12 -2.75
C ILE A 516 27.76 -22.78 -4.24
N LEU A 517 28.03 -21.51 -4.59
CA LEU A 517 27.86 -20.93 -5.92
C LEU A 517 28.65 -21.63 -7.04
N TYR A 518 29.81 -22.22 -6.71
CA TYR A 518 30.68 -22.88 -7.69
C TYR A 518 30.68 -24.42 -7.61
N HIS A 519 30.07 -25.03 -6.58
CA HIS A 519 30.00 -26.49 -6.43
C HIS A 519 28.61 -27.10 -6.69
N LEU A 520 27.55 -26.30 -6.80
CA LEU A 520 26.23 -26.76 -7.23
C LEU A 520 26.03 -26.61 -8.75
N PRO A 521 25.26 -27.50 -9.41
CA PRO A 521 24.95 -27.37 -10.84
C PRO A 521 24.14 -26.11 -11.16
N GLN A 522 24.37 -25.50 -12.34
CA GLN A 522 23.60 -24.33 -12.79
C GLN A 522 22.07 -24.57 -12.75
N ALA A 523 21.61 -25.78 -13.09
CA ALA A 523 20.19 -26.15 -13.04
C ALA A 523 19.57 -26.06 -11.62
N VAL A 524 20.38 -26.08 -10.56
CA VAL A 524 19.94 -25.93 -9.17
C VAL A 524 19.71 -24.44 -8.82
N PHE A 525 20.49 -23.53 -9.42
CA PHE A 525 20.27 -22.09 -9.31
C PHE A 525 19.14 -21.62 -10.22
N ASN A 526 19.04 -22.16 -11.44
CA ASN A 526 17.95 -21.85 -12.36
C ASN A 526 16.57 -22.25 -11.83
N ALA A 527 16.48 -23.23 -10.91
CA ALA A 527 15.25 -23.59 -10.20
C ALA A 527 14.97 -22.73 -8.94
N ASN A 528 15.89 -21.84 -8.58
CA ASN A 528 15.85 -20.98 -7.39
C ASN A 528 15.83 -19.48 -7.70
N GLY A 529 16.05 -19.07 -8.97
CA GLY A 529 16.66 -17.79 -9.34
C GLY A 529 16.16 -16.58 -8.56
N SER A 530 14.87 -16.27 -8.70
CA SER A 530 14.18 -15.15 -8.04
C SER A 530 14.28 -15.14 -6.51
N SER A 531 14.42 -16.31 -5.88
CA SER A 531 14.52 -16.47 -4.42
C SER A 531 15.95 -16.31 -3.88
N VAL A 532 17.00 -16.52 -4.70
CA VAL A 532 18.41 -16.51 -4.24
C VAL A 532 19.22 -15.35 -4.78
N VAL A 533 18.98 -14.87 -6.00
CA VAL A 533 19.72 -13.75 -6.60
C VAL A 533 19.69 -12.48 -5.74
N PRO A 534 18.54 -12.01 -5.21
CA PRO A 534 18.51 -10.84 -4.32
C PRO A 534 19.34 -11.04 -3.04
N LYS A 535 19.35 -12.26 -2.49
CA LYS A 535 20.10 -12.62 -1.27
C LYS A 535 21.61 -12.62 -1.51
N ILE A 536 22.05 -13.08 -2.69
CA ILE A 536 23.46 -13.06 -3.12
C ILE A 536 23.94 -11.61 -3.31
N ARG A 537 23.12 -10.76 -3.96
CA ARG A 537 23.41 -9.32 -4.14
C ARG A 537 23.55 -8.61 -2.78
N ASP A 538 22.61 -8.84 -1.86
CA ASP A 538 22.60 -8.24 -0.52
C ASP A 538 23.82 -8.63 0.34
N ILE A 539 24.18 -9.93 0.37
CA ILE A 539 25.43 -10.39 1.02
C ILE A 539 26.67 -9.74 0.39
N GLY A 540 26.69 -9.57 -0.94
CA GLY A 540 27.77 -8.89 -1.66
C GLY A 540 27.91 -7.42 -1.26
N ALA A 541 26.81 -6.67 -1.20
CA ALA A 541 26.78 -5.28 -0.74
C ALA A 541 27.19 -5.15 0.72
N ALA A 542 26.69 -6.01 1.60
CA ALA A 542 27.05 -6.08 3.01
C ALA A 542 28.54 -6.45 3.25
N TYR A 543 29.19 -7.14 2.32
CA TYR A 543 30.63 -7.38 2.36
C TYR A 543 31.43 -6.16 1.86
N LEU A 544 31.03 -5.57 0.72
CA LEU A 544 31.65 -4.35 0.20
C LEU A 544 31.64 -3.20 1.23
N GLU A 545 30.49 -2.96 1.87
CA GLU A 545 30.33 -1.94 2.91
C GLU A 545 31.31 -2.13 4.09
N GLN A 546 31.58 -3.39 4.48
CA GLN A 546 32.54 -3.71 5.54
C GLN A 546 34.00 -3.54 5.08
N VAL A 547 34.31 -3.85 3.81
CA VAL A 547 35.64 -3.64 3.22
C VAL A 547 35.96 -2.15 3.11
N GLU A 548 35.01 -1.32 2.66
CA GLU A 548 35.16 0.14 2.57
C GLU A 548 35.34 0.79 3.95
N LYS A 549 34.57 0.37 4.95
CA LYS A 549 34.71 0.85 6.35
C LYS A 549 35.98 0.31 7.01
N GLY A 550 36.48 -0.85 6.59
CA GLY A 550 37.64 -1.56 7.11
C GLY A 550 38.93 -1.21 6.37
N GLY A 551 39.41 0.03 6.53
CA GLY A 551 40.69 0.49 5.95
C GLY A 551 41.83 -0.50 6.24
N THR A 552 42.23 -1.21 5.19
CA THR A 552 43.08 -2.41 5.20
C THR A 552 44.40 -2.14 4.49
N GLY A 553 45.45 -2.89 4.84
CA GLY A 553 46.70 -2.87 4.07
C GLY A 553 46.49 -3.46 2.68
N GLU A 554 47.27 -2.98 1.71
CA GLU A 554 47.08 -3.24 0.26
C GLU A 554 46.79 -4.73 -0.06
N GLY A 555 47.57 -5.66 0.49
CA GLY A 555 47.42 -7.10 0.23
C GLY A 555 46.17 -7.80 0.80
N ASP A 556 45.43 -7.20 1.74
CA ASP A 556 44.14 -7.74 2.23
C ASP A 556 42.96 -7.16 1.41
N SER A 557 43.13 -5.94 0.90
CA SER A 557 42.18 -5.29 -0.02
C SER A 557 42.07 -6.03 -1.35
N ASP A 558 43.20 -6.46 -1.93
CA ASP A 558 43.22 -7.24 -3.18
C ASP A 558 42.49 -8.59 -3.05
N SER A 559 42.61 -9.28 -1.91
CA SER A 559 41.89 -10.54 -1.67
C SER A 559 40.38 -10.32 -1.54
N ALA A 560 39.96 -9.28 -0.81
CA ALA A 560 38.56 -8.91 -0.69
C ALA A 560 37.95 -8.52 -2.06
N ARG A 561 38.68 -7.74 -2.85
CA ARG A 561 38.34 -7.40 -4.24
C ARG A 561 38.21 -8.64 -5.12
N GLY A 562 39.16 -9.57 -5.07
CA GLY A 562 39.12 -10.82 -5.83
C GLY A 562 37.87 -11.67 -5.52
N LYS A 563 37.44 -11.71 -4.26
CA LYS A 563 36.21 -12.39 -3.83
C LYS A 563 34.95 -11.69 -4.33
N LEU A 564 34.90 -10.35 -4.28
CA LEU A 564 33.81 -9.55 -4.85
C LEU A 564 33.71 -9.72 -6.37
N GLU A 565 34.83 -9.68 -7.10
CA GLU A 565 34.84 -9.92 -8.55
C GLU A 565 34.34 -11.34 -8.91
N ARG A 566 34.66 -12.36 -8.11
CA ARG A 566 34.15 -13.73 -8.29
C ARG A 566 32.64 -13.84 -8.02
N LEU A 567 32.12 -13.10 -7.04
CA LEU A 567 30.69 -13.03 -6.75
C LEU A 567 29.93 -12.29 -7.85
N LEU A 568 30.46 -11.17 -8.34
CA LEU A 568 29.88 -10.41 -9.47
C LEU A 568 29.86 -11.25 -10.76
N ARG A 569 30.96 -11.89 -11.15
CA ARG A 569 31.00 -12.79 -12.31
C ARG A 569 29.97 -13.93 -12.21
N LYS A 570 29.64 -14.39 -11.00
CA LYS A 570 28.61 -15.40 -10.80
C LYS A 570 27.19 -14.83 -10.77
N LEU A 571 27.02 -13.56 -10.43
CA LEU A 571 25.77 -12.82 -10.62
C LEU A 571 25.52 -12.55 -12.11
N ASP A 572 26.51 -12.15 -12.91
CA ASP A 572 26.36 -12.04 -14.37
C ASP A 572 25.82 -13.35 -14.98
N ASP A 573 26.41 -14.48 -14.58
CA ASP A 573 26.03 -15.87 -14.87
C ASP A 573 24.60 -16.28 -14.43
N LEU A 574 23.92 -15.47 -13.60
CA LEU A 574 22.58 -15.70 -13.02
C LEU A 574 21.56 -14.64 -13.45
N ASP A 575 22.01 -13.43 -13.74
CA ASP A 575 21.19 -12.27 -14.07
C ASP A 575 20.80 -12.26 -15.55
N CYS A 576 21.62 -12.86 -16.42
CA CYS A 576 21.29 -13.15 -17.83
C CYS A 576 20.08 -14.11 -18.04
N TRP A 577 19.40 -14.52 -16.97
CA TRP A 577 18.24 -15.42 -17.01
C TRP A 577 16.92 -14.76 -16.55
N GLN A 578 16.95 -13.58 -15.92
CA GLN A 578 15.70 -12.89 -15.57
C GLN A 578 14.95 -12.48 -16.83
N GLY A 579 13.62 -12.64 -16.82
CA GLY A 579 12.75 -12.64 -18.00
C GLY A 579 12.58 -11.32 -18.76
N LEU A 580 13.50 -10.35 -18.59
CA LEU A 580 13.55 -9.10 -19.34
C LEU A 580 13.38 -9.33 -20.84
N GLY A 581 12.55 -8.50 -21.46
CA GLY A 581 12.48 -8.42 -22.90
C GLY A 581 13.75 -7.79 -23.44
N VAL A 582 14.71 -8.60 -23.90
CA VAL A 582 15.61 -8.12 -24.97
C VAL A 582 14.71 -7.66 -26.10
N LEU A 583 14.83 -6.37 -26.44
CA LEU A 583 14.03 -5.64 -27.42
C LEU A 583 13.65 -6.51 -28.63
N GLU A 584 12.41 -6.40 -29.10
CA GLU A 584 12.04 -6.96 -30.40
C GLU A 584 12.99 -6.40 -31.47
N ALA A 585 13.92 -7.24 -31.91
CA ALA A 585 14.81 -6.92 -33.00
C ALA A 585 13.96 -6.84 -34.27
N ILE A 586 13.59 -5.61 -34.66
CA ILE A 586 12.87 -5.27 -35.88
C ILE A 586 13.50 -6.07 -37.03
N GLN A 587 12.82 -7.12 -37.49
CA GLN A 587 13.32 -7.93 -38.59
C GLN A 587 13.33 -7.08 -39.86
N PRO A 588 14.49 -6.78 -40.48
CA PRO A 588 14.51 -6.02 -41.71
C PRO A 588 13.92 -6.91 -42.81
N ALA A 589 12.76 -6.52 -43.34
CA ALA A 589 12.18 -7.20 -44.49
C ALA A 589 13.19 -7.24 -45.65
N ARG A 590 13.36 -8.39 -46.30
CA ARG A 590 14.36 -8.60 -47.35
C ARG A 590 14.03 -7.81 -48.62
N ALA A 591 14.43 -6.55 -48.67
CA ALA A 591 14.55 -5.75 -49.89
C ALA A 591 16.05 -5.49 -50.16
N GLY A 592 16.63 -6.19 -51.14
CA GLY A 592 18.07 -6.16 -51.39
C GLY A 592 18.54 -4.92 -52.16
N ILE A 593 19.51 -4.19 -51.60
CA ILE A 593 20.24 -3.11 -52.29
C ILE A 593 21.76 -3.32 -52.14
N ASN A 594 22.50 -2.98 -53.19
CA ASN A 594 23.89 -3.38 -53.44
C ASN A 594 24.92 -2.60 -52.56
N PRO A 595 25.87 -3.27 -51.86
CA PRO A 595 26.83 -2.63 -50.95
C PRO A 595 27.96 -1.87 -51.67
N ALA A 596 27.63 -0.71 -52.26
CA ALA A 596 28.58 0.10 -53.03
C ALA A 596 28.53 1.62 -52.74
N LYS A 597 27.84 2.08 -51.68
CA LYS A 597 27.51 3.52 -51.53
C LYS A 597 27.60 4.14 -50.13
N LEU A 598 28.29 3.50 -49.17
CA LEU A 598 28.43 3.98 -47.79
C LEU A 598 29.90 4.17 -47.36
N ALA A 599 30.67 4.87 -48.20
CA ALA A 599 32.08 5.18 -47.95
C ALA A 599 32.41 6.64 -48.31
N LYS A 600 31.88 7.59 -47.53
CA LYS A 600 32.32 9.01 -47.46
C LYS A 600 31.67 9.71 -46.26
N LEU A 601 32.44 10.55 -45.56
CA LEU A 601 32.04 11.46 -44.46
C LEU A 601 31.56 10.76 -43.17
N GLY A 602 32.23 10.84 -42.01
CA GLY A 602 33.60 11.32 -41.78
C GLY A 602 33.77 12.50 -40.81
N THR A 603 33.44 12.29 -39.51
CA THR A 603 34.05 12.94 -38.32
C THR A 603 33.84 14.45 -38.03
N VAL A 604 34.20 14.82 -36.79
CA VAL A 604 34.17 16.15 -36.10
C VAL A 604 32.82 16.49 -35.44
N ASN A 605 32.62 16.78 -34.14
CA ASN A 605 33.41 16.87 -32.88
C ASN A 605 33.41 18.27 -32.21
N THR A 606 32.62 18.38 -31.12
CA THR A 606 32.66 19.29 -29.94
C THR A 606 32.77 20.84 -30.01
N LYS A 607 32.06 21.45 -29.03
CA LYS A 607 32.29 22.70 -28.25
C LYS A 607 31.64 24.07 -28.63
N PHE A 608 30.78 24.47 -27.69
CA PHE A 608 30.63 25.80 -27.03
C PHE A 608 29.95 27.03 -27.70
N LEU A 609 28.88 27.46 -27.00
CA LEU A 609 28.51 28.81 -26.53
C LEU A 609 28.12 29.96 -27.48
N HIS A 610 27.00 30.58 -27.08
CA HIS A 610 26.54 31.96 -27.31
C HIS A 610 26.05 32.35 -28.72
N GLY A 611 25.00 33.17 -28.71
CA GLY A 611 24.36 33.78 -29.87
C GLY A 611 23.27 34.73 -29.38
N GLU A 612 23.50 36.04 -29.52
CA GLU A 612 22.54 37.09 -29.17
C GLU A 612 21.53 37.33 -30.31
N MET A 613 20.58 38.24 -30.06
CA MET A 613 19.65 38.81 -31.05
C MET A 613 20.37 39.36 -32.31
N LEU A 614 19.73 39.27 -33.48
CA LEU A 614 19.15 40.46 -34.16
C LEU A 614 18.48 40.16 -35.52
N LEU A 615 17.20 40.57 -35.62
CA LEU A 615 16.42 41.18 -36.72
C LEU A 615 16.71 40.94 -38.24
N HIS A 616 15.64 41.20 -39.03
CA HIS A 616 15.52 41.27 -40.50
C HIS A 616 15.43 39.92 -41.26
N SER A 617 14.62 39.77 -42.33
CA SER A 617 13.64 40.68 -42.96
C SER A 617 12.68 39.96 -43.93
N PHE A 618 11.37 40.22 -43.77
CA PHE A 618 10.27 40.21 -44.76
C PHE A 618 10.08 39.10 -45.83
N GLY A 619 8.85 38.57 -45.89
CA GLY A 619 8.23 37.95 -47.07
C GLY A 619 6.70 37.90 -46.92
N GLU A 620 5.95 38.69 -47.71
CA GLU A 620 4.48 38.78 -47.63
C GLU A 620 3.74 37.58 -48.26
N PRO A 621 2.56 37.23 -47.73
CA PRO A 621 1.42 36.79 -48.53
C PRO A 621 0.30 37.86 -48.56
N ARG A 622 -0.37 38.02 -49.70
CA ARG A 622 -1.44 39.02 -49.93
C ARG A 622 -2.84 38.52 -49.52
N PRO A 623 -3.80 39.42 -49.23
CA PRO A 623 -4.96 39.09 -48.39
C PRO A 623 -6.20 38.62 -49.16
N CYS A 624 -7.02 37.81 -48.47
CA CYS A 624 -8.46 37.72 -48.72
C CYS A 624 -9.20 38.57 -47.67
N VAL A 625 -9.92 39.59 -48.13
CA VAL A 625 -10.75 40.44 -47.24
C VAL A 625 -12.13 39.81 -47.09
N HIS A 626 -12.57 39.59 -45.86
CA HIS A 626 -13.98 39.54 -45.49
C HIS A 626 -14.21 40.41 -44.25
N SER A 627 -15.26 41.22 -44.29
CA SER A 627 -15.57 42.20 -43.24
C SER A 627 -16.28 41.53 -42.06
N GLY A 628 -15.51 41.01 -41.12
CA GLY A 628 -15.99 40.58 -39.81
C GLY A 628 -15.51 41.54 -38.73
N THR A 629 -16.44 42.10 -37.93
CA THR A 629 -16.09 42.97 -36.80
C THR A 629 -15.25 42.20 -35.79
N MET A 630 -13.99 42.61 -35.60
CA MET A 630 -13.11 42.01 -34.60
C MET A 630 -13.56 42.46 -33.20
N LEU A 631 -14.46 41.68 -32.61
CA LEU A 631 -14.82 41.79 -31.21
C LEU A 631 -13.58 41.50 -30.38
N PHE A 632 -13.01 42.55 -29.77
CA PHE A 632 -12.12 42.38 -28.64
C PHE A 632 -12.91 41.68 -27.54
N LEU A 633 -12.56 40.43 -27.25
CA LEU A 633 -12.98 39.80 -26.01
C LEU A 633 -12.45 40.66 -24.85
N PRO A 634 -13.25 40.93 -23.80
CA PRO A 634 -12.71 41.56 -22.60
C PRO A 634 -11.63 40.65 -22.01
N PRO A 635 -10.61 41.21 -21.34
CA PRO A 635 -9.60 40.40 -20.65
C PRO A 635 -10.30 39.45 -19.68
N SER A 636 -9.81 38.20 -19.63
CA SER A 636 -10.35 37.16 -18.77
C SER A 636 -10.26 37.61 -17.30
N THR A 637 -11.42 37.77 -16.66
CA THR A 637 -11.46 37.92 -15.20
C THR A 637 -10.83 36.67 -14.58
N PRO A 638 -9.86 36.80 -13.66
CA PRO A 638 -9.34 35.66 -12.92
C PRO A 638 -10.46 34.92 -12.17
N PRO A 639 -10.25 33.66 -11.79
CA PRO A 639 -11.09 33.00 -10.79
C PRO A 639 -11.27 33.90 -9.57
N HIS A 640 -12.49 33.96 -9.03
CA HIS A 640 -12.80 34.74 -7.84
C HIS A 640 -14.05 34.18 -7.15
N LEU A 641 -14.18 34.44 -5.85
CA LEU A 641 -15.43 34.14 -5.13
C LEU A 641 -16.43 35.28 -5.32
N SER A 642 -17.67 34.94 -5.65
CA SER A 642 -18.81 35.84 -5.64
C SER A 642 -19.81 35.42 -4.58
N ARG A 643 -20.41 36.39 -3.90
CA ARG A 643 -21.52 36.15 -2.95
C ARG A 643 -22.80 36.75 -3.53
N LEU A 644 -23.79 35.90 -3.72
CA LEU A 644 -25.09 36.27 -4.27
C LEU A 644 -25.99 36.90 -3.20
N GLU A 645 -27.06 37.59 -3.62
CA GLU A 645 -28.02 38.23 -2.71
C GLU A 645 -28.77 37.21 -1.83
N ASN A 646 -28.95 35.98 -2.31
CA ASN A 646 -29.46 34.83 -1.52
C ASN A 646 -28.41 34.21 -0.58
N GLY A 647 -27.32 34.92 -0.28
CA GLY A 647 -26.26 34.50 0.65
C GLY A 647 -25.30 33.43 0.14
N ASN A 648 -25.64 32.71 -0.94
CA ASN A 648 -24.81 31.65 -1.53
C ASN A 648 -23.43 32.21 -1.97
N VAL A 649 -22.37 31.43 -1.78
CA VAL A 649 -21.01 31.76 -2.25
C VAL A 649 -20.64 30.80 -3.37
N GLN A 650 -20.10 31.33 -4.46
CA GLN A 650 -19.75 30.55 -5.63
C GLN A 650 -18.36 30.94 -6.14
N LEU A 651 -17.59 29.96 -6.57
CA LEU A 651 -16.40 30.21 -7.38
C LEU A 651 -16.86 30.58 -8.80
N ILE A 652 -16.40 31.73 -9.30
CA ILE A 652 -16.68 32.21 -10.64
C ILE A 652 -15.46 32.00 -11.52
N VAL A 653 -15.61 31.21 -12.60
CA VAL A 653 -14.56 30.88 -13.56
C VAL A 653 -15.01 31.34 -14.95
N LYS A 654 -14.21 32.21 -15.59
CA LYS A 654 -14.52 32.79 -16.92
C LYS A 654 -15.93 33.39 -17.01
N GLY A 655 -16.38 34.02 -15.93
CA GLY A 655 -17.69 34.68 -15.81
C GLY A 655 -18.88 33.76 -15.55
N LYS A 656 -18.67 32.48 -15.22
CA LYS A 656 -19.74 31.53 -14.86
C LYS A 656 -19.49 30.92 -13.46
N PRO A 657 -20.55 30.56 -12.71
CA PRO A 657 -20.43 29.68 -11.55
C PRO A 657 -19.74 28.36 -11.90
N PHE A 658 -18.91 27.86 -10.99
CA PHE A 658 -18.19 26.59 -11.12
C PHE A 658 -18.30 25.80 -9.82
N LEU A 659 -18.65 24.51 -9.92
CA LEU A 659 -18.63 23.56 -8.83
C LEU A 659 -17.36 22.70 -8.94
N MET A 660 -16.44 22.83 -7.99
CA MET A 660 -15.29 21.94 -7.95
C MET A 660 -15.75 20.56 -7.46
N LEU A 661 -15.61 19.55 -8.32
CA LEU A 661 -15.71 18.14 -7.95
C LEU A 661 -14.28 17.67 -7.77
N SER A 662 -13.78 17.87 -6.54
CA SER A 662 -12.36 17.93 -6.25
C SER A 662 -11.82 16.70 -5.53
N GLY A 663 -10.52 16.46 -5.67
CA GLY A 663 -9.80 15.46 -4.87
C GLY A 663 -8.35 15.88 -4.67
N GLU A 664 -7.75 15.49 -3.55
CA GLU A 664 -6.35 15.80 -3.26
C GLU A 664 -5.43 14.62 -3.60
N LEU A 665 -4.36 14.91 -4.31
CA LEU A 665 -3.31 13.98 -4.67
C LEU A 665 -2.40 13.65 -3.48
N HIS A 666 -1.72 12.51 -3.50
CA HIS A 666 -0.63 12.28 -2.56
C HIS A 666 0.42 13.40 -2.61
N ASN A 667 0.99 13.73 -1.44
CA ASN A 667 1.92 14.84 -1.15
C ASN A 667 3.06 15.12 -2.17
N SER A 668 3.36 14.19 -3.08
CA SER A 668 4.45 14.31 -4.06
C SER A 668 4.01 14.04 -5.52
N SER A 669 2.75 13.69 -5.79
CA SER A 669 2.32 13.26 -7.12
C SER A 669 2.35 14.39 -8.16
N LEU A 670 1.97 15.62 -7.76
CA LEU A 670 2.05 16.81 -8.63
C LEU A 670 3.51 17.23 -8.94
N SER A 671 4.52 16.66 -8.26
CA SER A 671 5.94 16.98 -8.54
C SER A 671 6.50 16.36 -9.81
N SER A 672 5.70 15.61 -10.59
CA SER A 672 6.09 15.21 -11.93
C SER A 672 4.93 15.16 -12.92
N ALA A 673 5.03 15.95 -14.00
CA ALA A 673 4.10 15.93 -15.12
C ALA A 673 4.03 14.55 -15.79
N LYS A 674 5.16 13.82 -15.81
CA LYS A 674 5.20 12.44 -16.31
C LYS A 674 4.34 11.51 -15.46
N PHE A 675 4.42 11.59 -14.13
CA PHE A 675 3.56 10.78 -13.24
C PHE A 675 2.09 11.15 -13.45
N MET A 676 1.80 12.44 -13.49
CA MET A 676 0.44 12.96 -13.69
C MET A 676 -0.20 12.54 -15.02
N SER A 677 0.58 12.23 -16.07
CA SER A 677 0.05 11.74 -17.35
C SER A 677 -0.75 10.43 -17.25
N GLU A 678 -0.51 9.60 -16.24
CA GLU A 678 -1.31 8.41 -15.93
C GLU A 678 -2.50 8.73 -15.00
N VAL A 679 -2.43 9.85 -14.25
CA VAL A 679 -3.43 10.28 -13.27
C VAL A 679 -4.61 11.02 -13.92
N TRP A 680 -4.37 11.99 -14.82
CA TRP A 680 -5.45 12.81 -15.38
C TRP A 680 -6.60 12.01 -16.01
N PRO A 681 -6.33 10.95 -16.84
CA PRO A 681 -7.41 10.16 -17.43
C PRO A 681 -8.21 9.37 -16.40
N ALA A 682 -7.55 8.88 -15.35
CA ALA A 682 -8.17 8.11 -14.27
C ALA A 682 -9.11 9.00 -13.42
N MET A 683 -8.70 10.24 -13.12
CA MET A 683 -9.52 11.17 -12.35
C MET A 683 -10.75 11.63 -13.15
N LYS A 684 -10.56 11.97 -14.44
CA LYS A 684 -11.67 12.39 -15.32
C LYS A 684 -12.69 11.27 -15.55
N ALA A 685 -12.26 10.01 -15.56
CA ALA A 685 -13.16 8.85 -15.62
C ALA A 685 -14.07 8.69 -14.38
N GLN A 686 -13.76 9.36 -13.26
CA GLN A 686 -14.54 9.37 -12.03
C GLN A 686 -15.28 10.70 -11.79
N HIS A 687 -15.51 11.51 -12.84
CA HIS A 687 -16.16 12.82 -12.77
C HIS A 687 -15.47 13.85 -11.83
N ILE A 688 -14.20 13.61 -11.47
CA ILE A 688 -13.36 14.61 -10.80
C ILE A 688 -12.97 15.65 -11.84
N ASN A 689 -13.21 16.93 -11.56
CA ASN A 689 -12.91 18.05 -12.47
C ASN A 689 -11.77 18.96 -11.98
N THR A 690 -11.39 18.85 -10.70
CA THR A 690 -10.38 19.68 -10.05
C THR A 690 -9.45 18.81 -9.20
N LEU A 691 -8.14 19.03 -9.25
CA LEU A 691 -7.19 18.33 -8.38
C LEU A 691 -6.42 19.30 -7.49
N LEU A 692 -6.28 18.94 -6.22
CA LEU A 692 -5.41 19.61 -5.25
C LEU A 692 -4.04 18.93 -5.30
N GLY A 693 -2.96 19.70 -5.32
CA GLY A 693 -1.62 19.15 -5.36
C GLY A 693 -0.51 20.15 -5.03
N SER A 694 0.61 19.63 -4.52
CA SER A 694 1.67 20.43 -3.92
C SER A 694 2.60 21.10 -4.93
N VAL A 695 2.88 22.38 -4.68
CA VAL A 695 4.03 23.12 -5.23
C VAL A 695 4.92 23.49 -4.05
N THR A 696 6.14 22.96 -4.03
CA THR A 696 7.00 23.00 -2.85
C THR A 696 8.10 24.04 -3.01
N TRP A 697 8.43 24.74 -1.93
CA TRP A 697 9.45 25.79 -1.99
C TRP A 697 10.83 25.23 -2.38
N GLU A 698 11.16 24.00 -1.98
CA GLU A 698 12.44 23.37 -2.35
C GLU A 698 12.58 22.92 -3.80
N THR A 699 11.48 22.72 -4.54
CA THR A 699 11.56 22.51 -6.00
C THR A 699 11.58 23.82 -6.77
N ILE A 700 10.78 24.83 -6.36
CA ILE A 700 10.73 26.09 -7.12
C ILE A 700 11.88 27.05 -6.81
N GLU A 701 12.53 27.00 -5.65
CA GLU A 701 13.68 27.86 -5.30
C GLU A 701 14.87 27.03 -4.71
N PRO A 702 15.45 26.10 -5.50
CA PRO A 702 16.51 25.20 -5.03
C PRO A 702 17.79 25.92 -4.59
N LYS A 703 17.97 27.18 -5.01
CA LYS A 703 18.96 28.15 -4.50
C LYS A 703 18.29 29.52 -4.39
N GLU A 704 18.60 30.26 -3.34
CA GLU A 704 18.04 31.61 -3.09
C GLU A 704 18.20 32.53 -4.32
N GLY A 705 17.08 33.10 -4.76
CA GLY A 705 16.97 33.97 -5.94
C GLY A 705 17.02 33.28 -7.29
N GLN A 706 17.01 31.94 -7.36
CA GLN A 706 17.03 31.17 -8.62
C GLN A 706 15.80 30.27 -8.69
N PHE A 707 14.75 30.79 -9.35
CA PHE A 707 13.49 30.10 -9.51
C PHE A 707 13.48 29.12 -10.70
N ASP A 708 12.81 27.99 -10.54
CA ASP A 708 12.56 26.99 -11.59
C ASP A 708 11.10 26.54 -11.55
N PHE A 709 10.37 26.81 -12.62
CA PHE A 709 8.96 26.44 -12.79
C PHE A 709 8.75 25.39 -13.90
N SER A 710 9.81 24.84 -14.50
CA SER A 710 9.67 24.09 -15.77
C SER A 710 8.82 22.81 -15.65
N GLU A 711 8.85 22.12 -14.51
CA GLU A 711 7.99 20.95 -14.28
C GLU A 711 6.53 21.38 -13.98
N LEU A 712 6.32 22.54 -13.34
CA LEU A 712 5.00 23.11 -13.11
C LEU A 712 4.34 23.52 -14.43
N ASP A 713 5.09 24.11 -15.37
CA ASP A 713 4.58 24.44 -16.71
C ASP A 713 4.10 23.20 -17.48
N LEU A 714 4.82 22.07 -17.34
CA LEU A 714 4.40 20.78 -17.91
C LEU A 714 3.16 20.20 -17.21
N VAL A 715 3.01 20.39 -15.89
CA VAL A 715 1.80 20.04 -15.15
C VAL A 715 0.60 20.89 -15.58
N LEU A 716 0.76 22.20 -15.72
CA LEU A 716 -0.27 23.12 -16.22
C LEU A 716 -0.69 22.76 -17.65
N ALA A 717 0.26 22.44 -18.52
CA ALA A 717 -0.01 21.96 -19.88
C ALA A 717 -0.82 20.64 -19.87
N GLY A 718 -0.44 19.67 -19.03
CA GLY A 718 -1.18 18.41 -18.90
C GLY A 718 -2.60 18.60 -18.38
N ALA A 719 -2.79 19.42 -17.34
CA ALA A 719 -4.13 19.76 -16.84
C ALA A 719 -5.00 20.39 -17.93
N ARG A 720 -4.44 21.28 -18.77
CA ARG A 720 -5.13 21.88 -19.92
C ARG A 720 -5.47 20.85 -21.01
N GLU A 721 -4.55 19.95 -21.36
CA GLU A 721 -4.78 18.89 -22.36
C GLU A 721 -5.92 17.96 -21.95
N HIS A 722 -6.02 17.64 -20.66
CA HIS A 722 -7.08 16.78 -20.13
C HIS A 722 -8.35 17.52 -19.73
N ASP A 723 -8.42 18.84 -19.86
CA ASP A 723 -9.55 19.68 -19.42
C ASP A 723 -9.87 19.41 -17.94
N MET A 724 -8.85 19.63 -17.11
CA MET A 724 -8.82 19.51 -15.65
C MET A 724 -8.40 20.86 -15.05
N HIS A 725 -9.00 21.19 -13.90
CA HIS A 725 -8.60 22.35 -13.09
C HIS A 725 -7.68 21.96 -11.93
N LEU A 726 -6.97 22.95 -11.38
CA LEU A 726 -6.04 22.76 -10.27
C LEU A 726 -6.31 23.72 -9.12
N VAL A 727 -6.05 23.25 -7.90
CA VAL A 727 -5.80 24.06 -6.71
C VAL A 727 -4.39 23.74 -6.24
N LEU A 728 -3.51 24.73 -6.24
CA LEU A 728 -2.10 24.50 -5.89
C LEU A 728 -1.89 24.68 -4.39
N LEU A 729 -1.15 23.77 -3.76
CA LEU A 729 -0.87 23.81 -2.33
C LEU A 729 0.56 24.32 -2.11
N TRP A 730 0.71 25.53 -1.57
CA TRP A 730 2.03 26.09 -1.27
C TRP A 730 2.65 25.39 -0.05
N PHE A 731 3.55 24.45 -0.30
CA PHE A 731 4.32 23.81 0.77
C PHE A 731 5.59 24.64 1.01
N GLY A 732 5.40 25.79 1.69
CA GLY A 732 6.40 26.77 2.06
C GLY A 732 7.15 26.45 3.36
N THR A 733 7.08 27.36 4.32
CA THR A 733 7.70 27.22 5.65
C THR A 733 7.01 26.19 6.54
N TYR A 734 5.72 25.90 6.32
CA TYR A 734 4.94 25.00 7.17
C TYR A 734 4.17 23.93 6.36
N LYS A 735 4.46 22.66 6.66
CA LYS A 735 3.69 21.48 6.23
C LYS A 735 3.55 20.54 7.44
N ASN A 736 2.34 20.33 7.97
CA ASN A 736 2.08 19.53 9.19
C ASN A 736 2.88 20.05 10.40
N GLY A 737 2.88 21.37 10.63
CA GLY A 737 3.59 22.02 11.72
C GLY A 737 5.13 21.98 11.67
N ILE A 738 5.73 21.53 10.55
CA ILE A 738 7.19 21.44 10.38
C ILE A 738 7.65 21.96 9.01
N SER A 739 8.91 22.39 8.92
CA SER A 739 9.48 23.04 7.72
C SER A 739 10.06 22.03 6.72
N THR A 740 9.31 20.97 6.45
CA THR A 740 9.73 19.82 5.63
C THR A 740 10.04 20.18 4.18
N TYR A 741 9.38 21.19 3.61
CA TYR A 741 9.46 21.53 2.18
C TYR A 741 10.16 22.86 1.86
N ALA A 742 10.61 23.61 2.88
CA ALA A 742 11.48 24.77 2.70
C ALA A 742 12.82 24.37 2.06
N PRO A 743 13.48 25.21 1.24
CA PRO A 743 14.64 24.82 0.45
C PRO A 743 15.88 24.51 1.28
N GLY A 744 16.83 23.79 0.68
CA GLY A 744 18.06 23.33 1.33
C GLY A 744 18.93 24.41 1.98
N TRP A 745 18.79 25.67 1.56
CA TRP A 745 19.47 26.82 2.15
C TRP A 745 18.77 27.34 3.42
N VAL A 746 17.43 27.42 3.44
CA VAL A 746 16.61 27.67 4.65
C VAL A 746 16.80 26.55 5.67
N LYS A 747 16.78 25.29 5.20
CA LYS A 747 17.01 24.10 6.02
C LYS A 747 18.39 24.10 6.71
N ARG A 748 19.43 24.70 6.12
CA ARG A 748 20.80 24.62 6.67
C ARG A 748 21.25 25.85 7.46
N ASP A 749 20.78 27.06 7.15
CA ASP A 749 21.14 28.25 7.94
C ASP A 749 20.19 28.45 9.14
N VAL A 750 20.42 27.66 10.19
CA VAL A 750 19.71 27.77 11.47
C VAL A 750 19.98 29.07 12.24
N LYS A 751 20.91 29.94 11.79
CA LYS A 751 21.16 31.26 12.40
C LYS A 751 20.26 32.32 11.79
N ARG A 752 20.13 32.33 10.47
CA ARG A 752 19.20 33.21 9.73
C ARG A 752 17.75 32.75 9.88
N PHE A 753 17.52 31.43 9.89
CA PHE A 753 16.20 30.80 9.99
C PHE A 753 16.10 29.98 11.30
N PRO A 754 16.01 30.64 12.48
CA PRO A 754 16.00 29.97 13.77
C PRO A 754 14.76 29.09 13.97
N ARG A 755 14.97 27.94 14.61
CA ARG A 755 13.93 26.96 14.90
C ARG A 755 13.19 27.22 16.21
N VAL A 756 11.98 26.71 16.30
CA VAL A 756 11.19 26.61 17.52
C VAL A 756 11.88 25.69 18.54
N GLN A 757 11.80 26.07 19.83
CA GLN A 757 12.16 25.22 20.95
C GLN A 757 10.91 24.81 21.74
N VAL A 758 10.86 23.57 22.20
CA VAL A 758 9.76 23.00 23.01
C VAL A 758 10.30 22.51 24.35
N LEU A 759 9.47 22.49 25.39
CA LEU A 759 9.81 21.86 26.67
C LEU A 759 9.37 20.39 26.71
N GLU A 760 10.31 19.51 27.02
CA GLU A 760 10.05 18.09 27.30
C GLU A 760 9.84 17.84 28.79
N ALA A 761 9.43 16.61 29.15
CA ALA A 761 9.28 16.18 30.53
C ALA A 761 10.57 16.46 31.35
N GLY A 762 10.42 17.10 32.52
CA GLY A 762 11.54 17.58 33.33
C GLY A 762 12.08 18.97 32.94
N GLY A 763 11.47 19.66 31.97
CA GLY A 763 11.83 21.03 31.59
C GLY A 763 13.04 21.15 30.66
N VAL A 764 13.45 20.06 30.02
CA VAL A 764 14.54 20.04 29.03
C VAL A 764 14.05 20.72 27.74
N LYS A 765 14.86 21.59 27.13
CA LYS A 765 14.51 22.18 25.83
C LYS A 765 14.97 21.29 24.68
N ARG A 766 14.04 20.84 23.84
CA ARG A 766 14.33 20.26 22.51
C ARG A 766 14.09 21.30 21.43
N THR A 767 14.83 21.20 20.32
CA THR A 767 14.57 21.99 19.09
C THR A 767 13.70 21.16 18.14
N VAL A 768 12.69 21.77 17.52
CA VAL A 768 11.82 21.15 16.51
C VAL A 768 12.24 21.67 15.13
N GLU A 769 12.12 20.86 14.07
CA GLU A 769 12.39 21.32 12.69
C GLU A 769 11.19 22.10 12.12
N MET A 770 10.86 23.19 12.81
CA MET A 770 9.87 24.20 12.48
C MET A 770 10.57 25.55 12.62
N VAL A 771 10.63 26.36 11.57
CA VAL A 771 11.15 27.73 11.68
C VAL A 771 10.19 28.57 12.52
N THR A 772 10.70 29.34 13.49
CA THR A 772 9.84 30.14 14.38
C THR A 772 9.10 31.23 13.59
N PRO A 773 7.78 31.42 13.78
CA PRO A 773 7.01 32.44 13.05
C PRO A 773 7.48 33.87 13.40
N LEU A 774 8.23 34.03 14.49
CA LEU A 774 8.94 35.26 14.84
C LEU A 774 10.23 35.47 14.00
N SER A 775 10.36 34.84 12.84
CA SER A 775 11.49 35.00 11.91
C SER A 775 11.10 35.82 10.67
N ASN A 776 11.33 37.14 10.74
CA ASN A 776 11.10 38.04 9.60
C ASN A 776 11.95 37.64 8.38
N GLU A 777 13.21 37.27 8.56
CA GLU A 777 14.07 36.74 7.47
C GLU A 777 13.43 35.56 6.73
N CYS A 778 12.75 34.65 7.44
CA CYS A 778 12.04 33.55 6.78
C CYS A 778 10.77 34.03 6.12
N CYS A 779 9.97 34.86 6.82
CA CYS A 779 8.71 35.38 6.31
C CYS A 779 8.91 36.19 5.01
N GLU A 780 9.97 37.00 4.95
CA GLU A 780 10.35 37.75 3.75
C GLU A 780 10.91 36.85 2.64
N ALA A 781 11.60 35.76 2.97
CA ALA A 781 12.07 34.79 1.99
C ALA A 781 10.91 33.99 1.37
N ASP A 782 10.01 33.47 2.21
CA ASP A 782 8.81 32.75 1.82
C ASP A 782 7.87 33.65 0.99
N SER A 783 7.59 34.87 1.49
CA SER A 783 6.82 35.89 0.76
C SER A 783 7.39 36.21 -0.62
N ARG A 784 8.73 36.18 -0.81
CA ARG A 784 9.35 36.37 -2.14
C ARG A 784 9.13 35.16 -3.05
N ALA A 785 9.23 33.94 -2.52
CA ALA A 785 9.04 32.72 -3.29
C ALA A 785 7.57 32.51 -3.68
N PHE A 786 6.65 32.72 -2.76
CA PHE A 786 5.22 32.69 -3.03
C PHE A 786 4.80 33.80 -4.01
N ALA A 787 5.33 35.03 -3.87
CA ALA A 787 5.11 36.08 -4.87
C ALA A 787 5.69 35.71 -6.25
N ALA A 788 6.85 35.06 -6.34
CA ALA A 788 7.39 34.57 -7.60
C ALA A 788 6.49 33.51 -8.25
N LEU A 789 5.97 32.55 -7.46
CA LEU A 789 4.99 31.56 -7.92
C LEU A 789 3.71 32.23 -8.43
N MET A 790 3.10 33.13 -7.65
CA MET A 790 1.85 33.80 -8.04
C MET A 790 2.05 34.69 -9.27
N ARG A 791 3.20 35.36 -9.42
CA ARG A 791 3.53 36.11 -10.64
C ARG A 791 3.66 35.20 -11.86
N HIS A 792 4.38 34.08 -11.72
CA HIS A 792 4.50 33.08 -12.80
C HIS A 792 3.11 32.59 -13.24
N LEU A 793 2.21 32.32 -12.30
CA LEU A 793 0.81 31.97 -12.62
C LEU A 793 0.04 33.08 -13.33
N ALA A 794 0.22 34.37 -12.96
CA ALA A 794 -0.35 35.47 -13.74
C ALA A 794 0.20 35.53 -15.17
N GLU A 795 1.50 35.26 -15.35
CA GLU A 795 2.17 35.29 -16.65
C GLU A 795 1.78 34.11 -17.56
N VAL A 796 1.57 32.89 -17.01
CA VAL A 796 1.31 31.67 -17.81
C VAL A 796 -0.12 31.12 -17.76
N ASP A 797 -1.00 31.60 -16.86
CA ASP A 797 -2.35 31.04 -16.66
C ASP A 797 -3.51 32.04 -16.70
N SER A 798 -3.28 33.36 -16.70
CA SER A 798 -4.37 34.35 -16.61
C SER A 798 -5.36 34.39 -17.80
N GLU A 799 -4.99 33.85 -18.97
CA GLU A 799 -5.90 33.62 -20.10
C GLU A 799 -6.60 32.24 -20.03
N HIS A 800 -6.00 31.29 -19.31
CA HIS A 800 -6.44 29.89 -19.26
C HIS A 800 -7.33 29.59 -18.06
N ASN A 801 -7.11 30.22 -16.90
CA ASN A 801 -7.73 29.92 -15.61
C ASN A 801 -7.70 28.41 -15.27
N THR A 802 -6.56 27.73 -15.47
CA THR A 802 -6.38 26.33 -15.07
C THR A 802 -6.27 26.24 -13.55
N VAL A 803 -5.53 27.14 -12.91
CA VAL A 803 -5.44 27.25 -11.45
C VAL A 803 -6.62 28.08 -10.94
N LEU A 804 -7.44 27.48 -10.09
CA LEU A 804 -8.65 28.07 -9.55
C LEU A 804 -8.44 28.80 -8.22
N MET A 805 -7.59 28.24 -7.36
CA MET A 805 -7.26 28.75 -6.02
C MET A 805 -5.85 28.32 -5.63
N VAL A 806 -5.26 28.94 -4.61
CA VAL A 806 -3.98 28.51 -4.04
C VAL A 806 -4.06 28.46 -2.51
N GLN A 807 -3.67 27.34 -1.91
CA GLN A 807 -3.49 27.23 -0.46
C GLN A 807 -2.15 27.85 -0.06
N VAL A 808 -2.13 28.61 1.02
CA VAL A 808 -0.92 29.25 1.58
C VAL A 808 -0.49 28.50 2.83
N GLU A 809 0.65 27.80 2.76
CA GLU A 809 1.10 26.78 3.73
C GLU A 809 0.20 25.51 3.76
N ASN A 810 0.53 24.53 4.62
CA ASN A 810 -0.32 23.37 4.92
C ASN A 810 -0.28 22.99 6.41
N GLU A 811 -1.44 22.82 7.05
CA GLU A 811 -1.59 22.38 8.44
C GLU A 811 -0.60 23.08 9.39
N THR A 812 -0.73 24.40 9.49
CA THR A 812 0.14 25.23 10.31
C THR A 812 -0.11 25.03 11.81
N GLY A 813 0.92 25.27 12.63
CA GLY A 813 0.86 25.11 14.09
C GLY A 813 2.13 24.49 14.66
N LEU A 814 2.20 24.29 15.98
CA LEU A 814 3.34 23.67 16.66
C LEU A 814 2.98 22.34 17.32
N LEU A 815 3.78 21.30 17.06
CA LEU A 815 3.72 20.01 17.75
C LEU A 815 4.81 19.87 18.82
N GLY A 816 4.45 19.30 19.96
CA GLY A 816 5.32 18.97 21.09
C GLY A 816 5.31 19.97 22.26
N ASP A 817 4.68 21.14 22.13
CA ASP A 817 4.42 22.11 23.20
C ASP A 817 3.33 23.11 22.75
N SER A 818 2.69 23.80 23.69
CA SER A 818 1.66 24.81 23.41
C SER A 818 2.21 26.13 22.85
N ARG A 819 3.52 26.41 22.97
CA ARG A 819 4.19 27.49 22.19
C ARG A 819 5.69 27.32 22.04
N ASP A 820 6.29 28.11 21.16
CA ASP A 820 7.74 28.29 21.09
C ASP A 820 8.28 28.82 22.43
N ARG A 821 9.26 28.09 22.98
CA ARG A 821 9.99 28.36 24.23
C ARG A 821 11.38 28.93 23.97
N SER A 822 11.70 29.30 22.73
CA SER A 822 12.94 29.98 22.36
C SER A 822 13.11 31.29 23.16
N GLN A 823 14.34 31.80 23.26
CA GLN A 823 14.57 33.10 23.92
C GLN A 823 13.83 34.25 23.20
N ARG A 824 13.62 34.13 21.88
CA ARG A 824 12.88 35.09 21.07
C ARG A 824 11.39 35.07 21.43
N ALA A 825 10.76 33.91 21.40
CA ALA A 825 9.35 33.75 21.77
C ALA A 825 9.09 34.08 23.24
N ASN A 826 9.98 33.70 24.16
CA ASN A 826 9.88 34.12 25.57
C ASN A 826 9.98 35.64 25.77
N LYS A 827 10.67 36.39 24.89
CA LYS A 827 10.67 37.85 24.95
C LYS A 827 9.32 38.41 24.48
N ALA A 828 8.85 37.97 23.31
CA ALA A 828 7.59 38.45 22.74
C ALA A 828 6.36 38.07 23.59
N PHE A 829 6.35 36.91 24.23
CA PHE A 829 5.27 36.49 25.15
C PHE A 829 5.21 37.35 26.43
N ASN A 830 6.32 37.99 26.80
CA ASN A 830 6.39 38.94 27.91
C ASN A 830 6.08 40.39 27.48
N GLU A 831 5.85 40.63 26.18
CA GLU A 831 5.37 41.92 25.66
C GLU A 831 3.83 41.92 25.64
N PRO A 832 3.16 43.08 25.74
CA PRO A 832 1.70 43.14 25.80
C PRO A 832 1.02 42.57 24.55
N VAL A 833 -0.22 42.13 24.70
CA VAL A 833 -1.08 41.76 23.57
C VAL A 833 -1.24 42.99 22.64
N PRO A 834 -1.06 42.84 21.31
CA PRO A 834 -1.21 43.94 20.36
C PRO A 834 -2.57 44.64 20.46
N ALA A 835 -2.55 45.98 20.45
CA ALA A 835 -3.74 46.79 20.73
C ALA A 835 -4.76 46.76 19.58
N ASP A 836 -4.30 46.55 18.35
CA ASP A 836 -5.11 46.31 17.16
C ASP A 836 -5.87 44.96 17.22
N LEU A 837 -5.22 43.91 17.72
CA LEU A 837 -5.88 42.63 17.99
C LEU A 837 -6.96 42.78 19.07
N LEU A 838 -6.67 43.49 20.16
CA LEU A 838 -7.66 43.74 21.23
C LEU A 838 -8.84 44.57 20.72
N GLU A 839 -8.58 45.63 19.96
CA GLU A 839 -9.62 46.47 19.35
C GLU A 839 -10.50 45.67 18.37
N TYR A 840 -9.90 44.82 17.55
CA TYR A 840 -10.62 43.93 16.64
C TYR A 840 -11.48 42.92 17.40
N LEU A 841 -10.90 42.18 18.35
CA LEU A 841 -11.62 41.13 19.09
C LEU A 841 -12.75 41.70 19.94
N HIS A 842 -12.61 42.91 20.48
CA HIS A 842 -13.69 43.57 21.24
C HIS A 842 -14.82 44.13 20.36
N LYS A 843 -14.56 44.44 19.08
CA LYS A 843 -15.56 45.01 18.14
C LYS A 843 -16.24 43.98 17.25
N THR A 844 -15.65 42.79 17.12
CA THR A 844 -16.13 41.74 16.22
C THR A 844 -17.19 40.88 16.91
N ASP A 845 -18.20 40.44 16.15
CA ASP A 845 -19.07 39.36 16.61
C ASP A 845 -18.30 38.03 16.51
N LEU A 846 -17.64 37.66 17.61
CA LEU A 846 -16.69 36.53 17.68
C LEU A 846 -17.35 35.16 17.44
N HIS A 847 -16.55 34.19 17.02
CA HIS A 847 -16.95 32.81 16.77
C HIS A 847 -17.51 32.17 18.04
N PRO A 848 -18.57 31.32 17.97
CA PRO A 848 -19.13 30.66 19.16
C PRO A 848 -18.09 29.91 20.00
N ARG A 849 -17.17 29.17 19.37
CA ARG A 849 -16.08 28.45 20.05
C ARG A 849 -14.98 29.36 20.60
N PHE A 850 -14.82 30.56 20.03
CA PHE A 850 -13.92 31.57 20.58
C PHE A 850 -14.51 32.17 21.86
N LYS A 851 -15.81 32.56 21.83
CA LYS A 851 -16.56 33.06 23.01
C LYS A 851 -16.63 32.03 24.14
N GLU A 852 -16.81 30.75 23.81
CA GLU A 852 -16.81 29.63 24.76
C GLU A 852 -15.49 29.51 25.54
N ARG A 853 -14.35 29.78 24.88
CA ARG A 853 -13.01 29.69 25.47
C ARG A 853 -12.48 31.01 26.04
N PHE A 854 -12.95 32.15 25.55
CA PHE A 854 -12.49 33.50 25.89
C PHE A 854 -13.68 34.47 26.08
N SER A 855 -14.25 34.53 27.29
CA SER A 855 -15.50 35.25 27.56
C SER A 855 -15.36 36.76 27.78
N GLU A 856 -14.18 37.26 28.15
CA GLU A 856 -13.95 38.68 28.49
C GLU A 856 -12.72 39.24 27.75
N ILE A 857 -12.94 39.98 26.66
CA ILE A 857 -11.87 40.65 25.90
C ILE A 857 -11.83 42.15 26.25
N PRO A 858 -10.71 42.69 26.78
CA PRO A 858 -10.60 44.11 27.10
C PRO A 858 -10.47 44.98 25.85
N ALA A 859 -11.27 46.05 25.77
CA ALA A 859 -11.35 46.93 24.61
C ALA A 859 -10.04 47.66 24.24
N SER A 860 -9.16 47.88 25.23
CA SER A 860 -7.88 48.56 25.08
C SER A 860 -7.03 48.41 26.36
N GLY A 861 -5.77 48.83 26.29
CA GLY A 861 -4.83 48.83 27.42
C GLY A 861 -3.61 47.94 27.19
N SER A 862 -2.70 47.91 28.16
CA SER A 862 -1.48 47.09 28.13
C SER A 862 -1.66 45.84 28.97
N HIS A 863 -2.18 44.78 28.36
CA HIS A 863 -2.49 43.49 29.01
C HIS A 863 -1.50 42.41 28.56
N SER A 864 -1.21 41.40 29.40
CA SER A 864 -0.39 40.25 29.00
C SER A 864 -1.23 39.14 28.37
N TRP A 865 -0.58 38.23 27.64
CA TRP A 865 -1.25 37.07 27.04
C TRP A 865 -2.02 36.23 28.07
N ASP A 866 -1.40 35.93 29.22
CA ASP A 866 -2.04 35.20 30.32
C ASP A 866 -3.25 35.94 30.93
N SER A 867 -3.29 37.29 30.89
CA SER A 867 -4.40 38.07 31.45
C SER A 867 -5.58 38.26 30.50
N VAL A 868 -5.40 38.03 29.19
CA VAL A 868 -6.47 38.14 28.17
C VAL A 868 -7.02 36.76 27.79
N PHE A 869 -6.13 35.78 27.61
CA PHE A 869 -6.47 34.46 27.07
C PHE A 869 -6.41 33.34 28.12
N GLY A 870 -6.24 33.68 29.40
CA GLY A 870 -6.15 32.72 30.49
C GLY A 870 -4.78 32.03 30.58
N ALA A 871 -4.26 31.92 31.81
CA ALA A 871 -2.88 31.50 32.04
C ALA A 871 -2.56 30.10 31.52
N GLY A 872 -1.36 29.93 30.96
CA GLY A 872 -0.86 28.62 30.54
C GLY A 872 -1.22 28.27 29.09
N SER A 873 -1.84 27.11 28.87
CA SER A 873 -1.98 26.54 27.51
C SER A 873 -2.78 27.43 26.56
N ALA A 874 -3.86 28.06 27.04
CA ALA A 874 -4.71 28.91 26.22
C ALA A 874 -4.02 30.21 25.77
N ALA A 875 -3.34 30.93 26.68
CA ALA A 875 -2.48 32.06 26.30
C ALA A 875 -1.28 31.67 25.43
N ASN A 876 -0.64 30.51 25.69
CA ASN A 876 0.43 29.99 24.84
C ASN A 876 -0.08 29.77 23.39
N GLU A 877 -1.24 29.14 23.24
CA GLU A 877 -1.85 28.86 21.94
C GLU A 877 -2.31 30.14 21.22
N ALA A 878 -2.98 31.07 21.91
CA ALA A 878 -3.39 32.36 21.33
C ALA A 878 -2.19 33.17 20.81
N PHE A 879 -1.07 33.14 21.53
CA PHE A 879 0.21 33.72 21.10
C PHE A 879 0.78 33.03 19.84
N MET A 880 0.70 31.70 19.75
CA MET A 880 1.11 30.98 18.54
C MET A 880 0.19 31.29 17.36
N ALA A 881 -1.14 31.27 17.57
CA ALA A 881 -2.14 31.62 16.57
C ALA A 881 -1.87 33.02 16.02
N TYR A 882 -1.62 34.01 16.88
CA TYR A 882 -1.29 35.36 16.46
C TYR A 882 -0.02 35.41 15.59
N HIS A 883 1.09 34.82 16.03
CA HIS A 883 2.34 34.90 15.28
C HIS A 883 2.34 34.07 13.99
N ILE A 884 1.69 32.90 13.96
CA ILE A 884 1.58 32.06 12.76
C ILE A 884 0.64 32.72 11.75
N SER A 885 -0.55 33.19 12.15
CA SER A 885 -1.45 33.91 11.24
C SER A 885 -0.82 35.22 10.73
N SER A 886 -0.06 35.94 11.56
CA SER A 886 0.76 37.10 11.14
C SER A 886 1.89 36.73 10.17
N TYR A 887 2.32 35.47 10.11
CA TYR A 887 3.26 34.97 9.12
C TYR A 887 2.54 34.68 7.81
N VAL A 888 1.53 33.81 7.84
CA VAL A 888 0.75 33.37 6.66
C VAL A 888 0.07 34.57 5.99
N GLY A 889 -0.48 35.50 6.76
CA GLY A 889 -1.11 36.73 6.23
C GLY A 889 -0.16 37.63 5.45
N ARG A 890 1.14 37.66 5.81
CA ARG A 890 2.18 38.39 5.04
C ARG A 890 2.55 37.66 3.75
N VAL A 891 2.67 36.34 3.77
CA VAL A 891 2.91 35.51 2.57
C VAL A 891 1.74 35.64 1.59
N ALA A 892 0.50 35.44 2.06
CA ALA A 892 -0.72 35.63 1.27
C ALA A 892 -0.84 37.05 0.70
N ALA A 893 -0.52 38.09 1.50
CA ALA A 893 -0.51 39.47 1.06
C ALA A 893 0.67 39.83 0.14
N ALA A 894 1.66 38.95 -0.04
CA ALA A 894 2.66 39.07 -1.09
C ALA A 894 2.12 38.47 -2.40
N GLY A 895 1.62 37.24 -2.36
CA GLY A 895 1.07 36.55 -3.54
C GLY A 895 -0.13 37.26 -4.18
N ARG A 896 -1.11 37.71 -3.38
CA ARG A 896 -2.32 38.40 -3.87
C ARG A 896 -2.03 39.69 -4.65
N LYS A 897 -0.87 40.31 -4.46
CA LYS A 897 -0.45 41.52 -5.21
C LYS A 897 -0.01 41.19 -6.63
N GLU A 898 0.46 39.97 -6.86
CA GLU A 898 0.97 39.49 -8.15
C GLU A 898 -0.15 38.84 -8.96
N TYR A 899 -0.99 38.02 -8.31
CA TYR A 899 -2.18 37.42 -8.93
C TYR A 899 -3.35 37.28 -7.94
N PRO A 900 -4.47 38.00 -8.13
CA PRO A 900 -5.55 38.08 -7.14
C PRO A 900 -6.62 36.98 -7.30
N ILE A 901 -6.18 35.72 -7.43
CA ILE A 901 -7.05 34.54 -7.34
C ILE A 901 -7.31 34.14 -5.87
N PRO A 902 -8.34 33.32 -5.56
CA PRO A 902 -8.66 32.95 -4.19
C PRO A 902 -7.51 32.28 -3.45
N LEU A 903 -7.26 32.73 -2.22
CA LEU A 903 -6.25 32.19 -1.31
C LEU A 903 -6.91 31.72 -0.01
N TYR A 904 -6.48 30.57 0.51
CA TYR A 904 -6.93 30.03 1.79
C TYR A 904 -5.78 29.34 2.55
N THR A 905 -6.02 28.90 3.79
CA THR A 905 -5.17 27.90 4.49
C THR A 905 -6.08 26.80 5.03
N ASN A 906 -5.55 25.58 5.12
CA ASN A 906 -6.21 24.47 5.81
C ASN A 906 -5.80 24.37 7.30
N THR A 907 -6.39 23.42 8.02
CA THR A 907 -6.37 23.30 9.48
C THR A 907 -6.44 21.84 9.94
N TRP A 908 -5.33 21.36 10.50
CA TRP A 908 -5.32 20.15 11.34
C TRP A 908 -6.15 20.40 12.60
N LEU A 909 -7.35 19.82 12.65
CA LEU A 909 -8.31 20.02 13.74
C LEU A 909 -7.88 19.38 15.08
N ASN A 910 -8.22 20.05 16.19
CA ASN A 910 -8.26 19.46 17.54
C ASN A 910 -9.60 18.75 17.79
N PHE A 911 -9.70 17.99 18.88
CA PHE A 911 -10.99 17.58 19.46
C PHE A 911 -11.00 17.82 20.97
N ASP A 912 -12.09 18.36 21.52
CA ASP A 912 -12.16 18.64 22.96
C ASP A 912 -12.64 17.43 23.77
N ASP A 913 -13.40 16.52 23.12
CA ASP A 913 -13.83 15.23 23.66
C ASP A 913 -13.68 14.14 22.57
N PRO A 914 -12.99 13.01 22.84
CA PRO A 914 -12.97 11.84 21.97
C PRO A 914 -14.33 11.35 21.46
N SER A 915 -15.44 11.65 22.16
CA SER A 915 -16.79 11.29 21.71
C SER A 915 -17.25 12.03 20.44
N GLN A 916 -16.57 13.14 20.09
CA GLN A 916 -16.84 13.95 18.89
C GLN A 916 -16.21 13.37 17.61
N LEU A 917 -15.66 12.15 17.67
CA LEU A 917 -14.90 11.51 16.60
C LEU A 917 -15.56 10.21 16.09
N ASP A 918 -15.72 10.13 14.76
CA ASP A 918 -16.04 8.93 14.01
C ASP A 918 -14.81 7.98 13.90
N LEU A 919 -14.45 7.39 15.04
CA LEU A 919 -13.31 6.45 15.17
C LEU A 919 -13.66 5.02 14.72
N ARG A 920 -14.72 4.80 13.93
CA ARG A 920 -15.11 3.46 13.48
C ARG A 920 -13.96 2.81 12.68
N GLY A 921 -13.31 1.84 13.33
CA GLY A 921 -12.15 1.11 12.80
C GLY A 921 -10.77 1.77 12.98
N VAL A 922 -10.63 2.91 13.69
CA VAL A 922 -9.38 3.71 13.73
C VAL A 922 -8.90 4.00 15.17
N PRO A 923 -7.60 3.87 15.48
CA PRO A 923 -7.06 4.24 16.80
C PRO A 923 -7.09 5.76 17.08
N LEU A 924 -7.52 6.13 18.29
CA LEU A 924 -7.66 7.51 18.79
C LEU A 924 -6.44 8.44 18.56
N VAL A 925 -5.23 7.89 18.53
CA VAL A 925 -3.95 8.64 18.47
C VAL A 925 -3.79 9.46 17.18
N VAL A 926 -4.55 9.17 16.12
CA VAL A 926 -4.42 9.83 14.81
C VAL A 926 -5.17 11.17 14.74
N GLY A 927 -6.14 11.43 15.62
CA GLY A 927 -7.09 12.54 15.49
C GLY A 927 -6.63 13.94 15.95
N GLY A 928 -5.34 14.19 16.14
CA GLY A 928 -4.82 15.49 16.61
C GLY A 928 -4.82 15.66 18.15
N GLY A 929 -5.90 15.37 18.86
CA GLY A 929 -5.95 15.44 20.33
C GLY A 929 -6.60 16.71 20.90
N ALA A 930 -6.66 16.77 22.24
CA ALA A 930 -7.32 17.84 23.00
C ALA A 930 -6.37 18.91 23.59
N ASP A 931 -5.10 18.56 23.83
CA ASP A 931 -4.11 19.50 24.36
C ASP A 931 -3.33 20.18 23.23
N ALA A 932 -3.23 21.52 23.28
CA ALA A 932 -2.44 22.29 22.32
C ALA A 932 -0.95 21.89 22.37
N GLY A 933 -0.42 21.42 21.24
CA GLY A 933 0.89 20.77 21.15
C GLY A 933 0.81 19.24 20.95
N VAL A 934 -0.34 18.62 21.21
CA VAL A 934 -0.68 17.28 20.68
C VAL A 934 -1.26 17.44 19.28
N TYR A 935 -2.17 18.41 19.10
CA TYR A 935 -2.49 19.00 17.79
C TYR A 935 -1.59 20.21 17.51
N PRO A 936 -1.44 20.66 16.25
CA PRO A 936 -0.61 21.82 15.91
C PRO A 936 -1.09 23.11 16.58
N SER A 937 -0.47 23.48 17.71
CA SER A 937 -0.83 24.66 18.50
C SER A 937 -0.71 25.94 17.68
N GLY A 938 -1.80 26.70 17.60
CA GLY A 938 -1.88 27.94 16.83
C GLY A 938 -2.33 27.80 15.37
N GLY A 939 -2.68 26.58 14.90
CA GLY A 939 -3.39 26.42 13.63
C GLY A 939 -4.79 27.09 13.62
N PRO A 940 -5.49 27.20 12.48
CA PRO A 940 -6.76 27.93 12.37
C PRO A 940 -7.99 27.24 13.01
N CYS A 941 -7.85 26.56 14.16
CA CYS A 941 -8.93 25.83 14.81
C CYS A 941 -10.09 26.76 15.27
N PRO A 942 -11.34 26.25 15.40
CA PRO A 942 -12.54 27.05 15.66
C PRO A 942 -12.46 28.02 16.85
N HIS A 943 -11.73 27.68 17.90
CA HIS A 943 -11.55 28.50 19.10
C HIS A 943 -10.47 29.60 18.95
N VAL A 944 -9.75 29.69 17.84
CA VAL A 944 -8.78 30.76 17.51
C VAL A 944 -9.01 31.42 16.14
N LEU A 945 -10.06 31.04 15.40
CA LEU A 945 -10.40 31.57 14.06
C LEU A 945 -10.40 33.10 13.98
N ASP A 946 -10.84 33.82 15.02
CA ASP A 946 -10.90 35.29 14.96
C ASP A 946 -9.52 35.97 15.04
N ILE A 947 -8.54 35.35 15.71
CA ILE A 947 -7.14 35.81 15.66
C ILE A 947 -6.58 35.61 14.25
N TRP A 948 -6.94 34.49 13.60
CA TRP A 948 -6.57 34.23 12.22
C TRP A 948 -7.17 35.26 11.25
N ARG A 949 -8.49 35.48 11.30
CA ARG A 949 -9.20 36.47 10.46
C ARG A 949 -8.64 37.89 10.59
N HIS A 950 -8.24 38.31 11.79
CA HIS A 950 -7.58 39.60 12.02
C HIS A 950 -6.28 39.74 11.22
N ASN A 951 -5.43 38.71 11.25
CA ASN A 951 -4.09 38.73 10.68
C ASN A 951 -4.00 38.29 9.21
N THR A 952 -5.03 37.62 8.68
CA THR A 952 -5.04 37.10 7.30
C THR A 952 -6.09 37.74 6.37
N PRO A 953 -6.20 39.09 6.27
CA PRO A 953 -7.15 39.76 5.35
C PRO A 953 -6.81 39.59 3.86
N ALA A 954 -5.74 38.87 3.55
CA ALA A 954 -5.35 38.45 2.20
C ALA A 954 -5.64 36.96 1.90
N LEU A 955 -6.38 36.28 2.79
CA LEU A 955 -7.08 35.02 2.51
C LEU A 955 -8.59 35.31 2.39
N ASP A 956 -9.31 34.59 1.52
CA ASP A 956 -10.76 34.76 1.35
C ASP A 956 -11.57 33.89 2.31
N PHE A 957 -10.98 32.78 2.79
CA PHE A 957 -11.57 31.86 3.76
C PHE A 957 -10.50 31.03 4.49
N LEU A 958 -10.93 30.36 5.57
CA LEU A 958 -10.17 29.37 6.33
C LEU A 958 -10.88 28.00 6.21
N ALA A 959 -10.13 26.91 6.09
CA ALA A 959 -10.68 25.59 5.76
C ALA A 959 -10.26 24.47 6.77
N PRO A 960 -11.11 23.45 7.01
CA PRO A 960 -10.80 22.31 7.86
C PRO A 960 -10.34 21.06 7.10
N ASP A 961 -9.38 20.33 7.67
CA ASP A 961 -8.98 18.99 7.23
C ASP A 961 -9.80 17.94 8.01
N LEU A 962 -10.77 17.31 7.34
CA LEU A 962 -11.94 16.67 7.96
C LEU A 962 -11.91 15.14 7.85
N TYR A 963 -11.02 14.52 8.63
CA TYR A 963 -10.77 13.08 8.60
C TYR A 963 -11.57 12.23 9.60
N PHE A 964 -11.83 12.75 10.82
CA PHE A 964 -12.36 11.94 11.92
C PHE A 964 -13.48 12.61 12.73
N HIS A 965 -13.62 13.93 12.66
CA HIS A 965 -14.58 14.68 13.47
C HIS A 965 -16.01 14.51 12.96
N ASP A 966 -16.99 14.79 13.82
CA ASP A 966 -18.38 14.92 13.37
C ASP A 966 -18.47 15.96 12.23
N TYR A 967 -18.89 15.46 11.07
CA TYR A 967 -18.78 16.18 9.81
C TYR A 967 -19.69 17.40 9.79
N GLU A 968 -20.88 17.30 10.39
CA GLU A 968 -21.82 18.42 10.45
C GLU A 968 -21.37 19.51 11.41
N THR A 969 -20.88 19.15 12.60
CA THR A 969 -20.32 20.10 13.58
C THR A 969 -19.15 20.88 13.00
N VAL A 970 -18.27 20.25 12.22
CA VAL A 970 -17.18 20.97 11.55
C VAL A 970 -17.70 21.86 10.42
N CYS A 971 -18.64 21.40 9.59
CA CYS A 971 -19.25 22.25 8.55
C CYS A 971 -19.96 23.48 9.14
N LYS A 972 -20.61 23.34 10.30
CA LYS A 972 -21.17 24.46 11.09
C LYS A 972 -20.07 25.43 11.53
N ASN A 973 -19.07 24.95 12.30
CA ASN A 973 -17.95 25.77 12.78
C ASN A 973 -17.24 26.55 11.66
N TYR A 974 -17.11 25.99 10.45
CA TYR A 974 -16.43 26.64 9.32
C TYR A 974 -17.34 27.39 8.35
N THR A 975 -18.65 27.44 8.59
CA THR A 975 -19.58 28.39 7.91
C THR A 975 -19.97 29.58 8.79
N GLU A 976 -19.67 29.51 10.08
CA GLU A 976 -19.89 30.61 11.04
C GLU A 976 -19.24 31.92 10.59
N GLN A 977 -19.89 33.03 10.96
CA GLN A 977 -19.56 34.39 10.54
C GLN A 977 -19.41 34.55 9.00
N LYS A 978 -20.12 33.71 8.23
CA LYS A 978 -20.18 33.70 6.75
C LYS A 978 -18.90 33.25 6.04
N ASN A 979 -18.00 32.53 6.71
CA ASN A 979 -16.81 31.94 6.08
C ASN A 979 -17.23 30.96 4.97
N PRO A 980 -16.72 31.09 3.72
CA PRO A 980 -16.94 30.10 2.66
C PRO A 980 -16.43 28.71 3.07
N LEU A 981 -17.27 27.67 2.91
CA LEU A 981 -16.84 26.30 3.20
C LEU A 981 -16.08 25.70 2.01
N PHE A 982 -14.95 25.05 2.31
CA PHE A 982 -14.23 24.17 1.42
C PHE A 982 -13.60 23.07 2.28
N ILE A 983 -13.67 21.82 1.87
CA ILE A 983 -13.03 20.70 2.59
C ILE A 983 -11.82 20.22 1.75
N PRO A 984 -10.61 20.77 1.96
CA PRO A 984 -9.41 20.45 1.16
C PRO A 984 -8.89 19.03 1.38
N GLU A 985 -8.96 18.52 2.61
CA GLU A 985 -8.62 17.14 2.94
C GLU A 985 -9.80 16.44 3.65
N GLN A 986 -10.17 15.23 3.22
CA GLN A 986 -11.06 14.32 3.95
C GLN A 986 -10.77 12.84 3.64
N ARG A 987 -11.49 11.93 4.31
CA ARG A 987 -11.42 10.48 4.04
C ARG A 987 -11.78 10.15 2.58
N ARG A 988 -11.02 9.24 1.97
CA ARG A 988 -11.25 8.70 0.62
C ARG A 988 -12.07 7.41 0.54
N ASP A 989 -12.63 6.96 1.65
CA ASP A 989 -13.47 5.77 1.71
C ASP A 989 -14.95 6.07 1.44
N GLU A 990 -15.82 5.05 1.42
CA GLU A 990 -17.27 5.26 1.20
C GLU A 990 -17.90 6.13 2.31
N ASN A 991 -17.35 6.11 3.54
CA ASN A 991 -17.80 6.96 4.65
C ASN A 991 -17.58 8.45 4.33
N GLY A 992 -16.38 8.85 3.90
CA GLY A 992 -16.10 10.20 3.42
C GLY A 992 -16.86 10.56 2.14
N SER A 993 -16.94 9.62 1.20
CA SER A 993 -17.62 9.82 -0.09
C SER A 993 -19.11 10.14 0.08
N ARG A 994 -19.80 9.54 1.06
CA ARG A 994 -21.20 9.89 1.39
C ARG A 994 -21.36 11.28 2.03
N ARG A 995 -20.35 11.78 2.74
CA ARG A 995 -20.44 13.06 3.49
C ARG A 995 -20.38 14.30 2.58
N VAL A 996 -19.91 14.15 1.33
CA VAL A 996 -19.88 15.26 0.35
C VAL A 996 -21.27 15.88 0.10
N TRP A 997 -22.33 15.07 0.16
CA TRP A 997 -23.71 15.54 -0.03
C TRP A 997 -24.09 16.63 0.97
N LEU A 998 -23.73 16.44 2.24
CA LEU A 998 -23.98 17.41 3.32
C LEU A 998 -23.17 18.70 3.07
N SER A 999 -21.89 18.57 2.69
CA SER A 999 -21.01 19.71 2.41
C SER A 999 -21.56 20.58 1.26
N TYR A 1000 -21.81 19.99 0.10
CA TYR A 1000 -22.26 20.71 -1.09
C TYR A 1000 -23.65 21.31 -0.93
N ALA A 1001 -24.64 20.51 -0.51
CA ALA A 1001 -26.02 20.97 -0.45
C ALA A 1001 -26.31 21.80 0.81
N THR A 1002 -26.22 21.21 2.01
CA THR A 1002 -26.62 21.93 3.24
C THR A 1002 -25.73 23.14 3.54
N TYR A 1003 -24.41 23.03 3.31
CA TYR A 1003 -23.45 24.07 3.70
C TYR A 1003 -22.89 24.90 2.54
N GLY A 1004 -23.23 24.58 1.28
CA GLY A 1004 -22.76 25.34 0.11
C GLY A 1004 -21.25 25.25 -0.12
N GLY A 1005 -20.65 24.10 0.17
CA GLY A 1005 -19.22 23.87 -0.01
C GLY A 1005 -18.77 24.13 -1.45
N LEU A 1006 -17.68 24.88 -1.60
CA LEU A 1006 -17.04 25.17 -2.89
C LEU A 1006 -16.48 23.91 -3.57
N GLY A 1007 -16.15 22.91 -2.75
CA GLY A 1007 -15.52 21.63 -3.08
C GLY A 1007 -15.34 20.79 -1.81
N SER A 1008 -15.27 19.47 -1.96
CA SER A 1008 -14.96 18.53 -0.88
C SER A 1008 -14.08 17.41 -1.41
N SER A 1009 -12.83 17.38 -0.96
CA SER A 1009 -11.69 16.72 -1.60
C SER A 1009 -11.18 15.53 -0.78
N PRO A 1010 -11.39 14.28 -1.22
CA PRO A 1010 -10.79 13.13 -0.55
C PRO A 1010 -9.29 13.06 -0.82
N PHE A 1011 -8.49 12.80 0.23
CA PHE A 1011 -7.02 12.81 0.16
C PHE A 1011 -6.42 11.51 -0.38
N GLY A 1012 -5.33 11.63 -1.16
CA GLY A 1012 -4.65 10.51 -1.83
C GLY A 1012 -5.49 9.89 -2.93
N ILE A 1013 -6.26 10.71 -3.66
CA ILE A 1013 -7.28 10.31 -4.64
C ILE A 1013 -6.70 9.55 -5.85
N ASP A 1014 -5.44 9.83 -6.19
CA ASP A 1014 -4.65 9.17 -7.25
C ASP A 1014 -4.39 7.68 -7.00
N THR A 1015 -4.85 7.13 -5.86
CA THR A 1015 -4.84 5.69 -5.57
C THR A 1015 -6.17 5.20 -4.93
N GLY A 1016 -7.32 5.79 -5.29
CA GLY A 1016 -8.65 5.35 -4.86
C GLY A 1016 -9.85 6.20 -5.31
N ALA A 1017 -9.81 6.76 -6.53
CA ALA A 1017 -10.83 7.70 -7.02
C ALA A 1017 -12.22 7.08 -7.28
N GLU A 1018 -12.29 5.77 -7.49
CA GLU A 1018 -13.52 5.03 -7.80
C GLU A 1018 -14.57 5.05 -6.67
N LEU A 1019 -14.17 5.38 -5.44
CA LEU A 1019 -15.05 5.35 -4.27
C LEU A 1019 -15.98 6.56 -4.17
N VAL A 1020 -15.60 7.71 -4.74
CA VAL A 1020 -16.39 8.97 -4.77
C VAL A 1020 -17.02 9.27 -6.14
N GLY A 1021 -16.57 8.58 -7.20
CA GLY A 1021 -16.99 8.87 -8.57
C GLY A 1021 -18.48 8.68 -8.86
N ARG A 1022 -19.19 7.85 -8.07
CA ARG A 1022 -20.65 7.68 -8.18
C ARG A 1022 -21.42 8.91 -7.70
N GLU A 1023 -20.92 9.56 -6.65
CA GLU A 1023 -21.52 10.73 -6.02
C GLU A 1023 -21.18 11.98 -6.83
N PHE A 1024 -19.92 12.13 -7.24
CA PHE A 1024 -19.48 13.21 -8.13
C PHE A 1024 -20.18 13.18 -9.48
N LYS A 1025 -20.46 12.00 -10.05
CA LYS A 1025 -21.27 11.89 -11.27
C LYS A 1025 -22.67 12.51 -11.12
N LEU A 1026 -23.37 12.22 -10.03
CA LEU A 1026 -24.72 12.75 -9.80
C LEU A 1026 -24.71 14.25 -9.52
N LEU A 1027 -23.68 14.74 -8.81
CA LEU A 1027 -23.44 16.18 -8.63
C LEU A 1027 -23.12 16.87 -9.96
N ASP A 1028 -22.28 16.29 -10.81
CA ASP A 1028 -21.93 16.81 -12.14
C ASP A 1028 -23.15 16.97 -13.05
N GLN A 1029 -24.07 16.00 -13.00
CA GLN A 1029 -25.34 16.04 -13.73
C GLN A 1029 -26.35 17.06 -13.15
N THR A 1030 -26.28 17.41 -11.86
CA THR A 1030 -27.30 18.23 -11.18
C THR A 1030 -26.79 19.59 -10.67
N LYS A 1031 -25.52 19.92 -10.88
CA LYS A 1031 -24.83 21.14 -10.42
C LYS A 1031 -25.55 22.43 -10.74
N ASP A 1032 -26.18 22.56 -11.91
CA ASP A 1032 -26.84 23.81 -12.31
C ASP A 1032 -28.07 24.12 -11.41
N PHE A 1033 -28.79 23.09 -10.97
CA PHE A 1033 -29.89 23.22 -10.00
C PHE A 1033 -29.36 23.52 -8.59
N LEU A 1034 -28.28 22.84 -8.18
CA LEU A 1034 -27.63 23.04 -6.87
C LEU A 1034 -27.05 24.46 -6.72
N LEU A 1035 -26.43 24.98 -7.79
CA LEU A 1035 -25.87 26.33 -7.84
C LEU A 1035 -26.96 27.40 -7.93
N ALA A 1036 -28.06 27.15 -8.66
CA ALA A 1036 -29.19 28.08 -8.72
C ALA A 1036 -29.96 28.20 -7.39
N ALA A 1037 -30.06 27.11 -6.62
CA ALA A 1037 -30.75 27.09 -5.34
C ALA A 1037 -30.09 28.00 -4.28
N ALA A 1038 -30.92 28.64 -3.45
CA ALA A 1038 -30.45 29.32 -2.24
C ALA A 1038 -30.09 28.29 -1.14
N PRO A 1039 -29.26 28.63 -0.14
CA PRO A 1039 -28.92 27.73 0.98
C PRO A 1039 -30.13 27.26 1.81
N GLU A 1040 -31.23 28.02 1.80
CA GLU A 1040 -32.52 27.66 2.36
C GLU A 1040 -33.28 26.59 1.55
N ASP A 1041 -33.10 26.59 0.23
CA ASP A 1041 -33.82 25.73 -0.73
C ASP A 1041 -33.13 24.37 -0.99
N ARG A 1042 -32.15 23.97 -0.17
CA ARG A 1042 -31.45 22.69 -0.35
C ARG A 1042 -31.10 21.99 0.97
N MET A 1043 -31.03 20.65 0.95
CA MET A 1043 -30.61 19.84 2.09
C MET A 1043 -29.86 18.60 1.60
N GLY A 1044 -28.62 18.42 2.02
CA GLY A 1044 -27.84 17.19 1.84
C GLY A 1044 -27.88 16.32 3.10
N PHE A 1045 -27.81 15.01 2.91
CA PHE A 1045 -27.94 14.01 3.98
C PHE A 1045 -27.14 12.74 3.66
N PHE A 1046 -26.86 11.93 4.68
CA PHE A 1046 -26.23 10.61 4.53
C PHE A 1046 -26.67 9.62 5.62
N PHE A 1047 -26.39 8.35 5.37
CA PHE A 1047 -26.67 7.19 6.23
C PHE A 1047 -25.51 6.19 6.12
N ASP A 1048 -24.95 5.72 7.25
CA ASP A 1048 -23.82 4.77 7.28
C ASP A 1048 -24.28 3.30 7.43
N GLU A 1049 -23.37 2.35 7.65
CA GLU A 1049 -23.63 0.90 7.55
C GLU A 1049 -24.37 0.27 8.76
N GLU A 1050 -24.47 0.97 9.89
CA GLU A 1050 -25.07 0.45 11.14
C GLU A 1050 -26.13 1.43 11.69
N PRO A 1051 -27.39 1.00 11.89
CA PRO A 1051 -28.35 1.74 12.70
C PRO A 1051 -27.98 1.67 14.19
N CYS A 1052 -28.11 2.78 14.92
CA CYS A 1052 -28.06 2.77 16.37
C CYS A 1052 -29.39 2.24 16.95
N ASP A 1053 -29.32 1.40 18.00
CA ASP A 1053 -30.43 0.64 18.62
C ASP A 1053 -31.56 1.49 19.28
N ARG A 1054 -31.77 2.76 18.92
CA ARG A 1054 -32.73 3.66 19.60
C ARG A 1054 -33.65 4.51 18.73
N VAL A 1055 -33.26 4.93 17.53
CA VAL A 1055 -34.13 5.68 16.60
C VAL A 1055 -33.67 5.40 15.16
N PRO A 1056 -34.55 5.26 14.16
CA PRO A 1056 -34.14 5.41 12.76
C PRO A 1056 -33.51 6.80 12.55
N GLU A 1057 -32.38 6.84 11.84
CA GLU A 1057 -31.79 8.12 11.44
C GLU A 1057 -32.74 8.83 10.48
N ARG A 1058 -33.13 10.05 10.85
CA ARG A 1058 -34.08 10.89 10.12
C ARG A 1058 -33.50 12.29 9.96
N TRP A 1059 -33.41 12.75 8.72
CA TRP A 1059 -33.15 14.14 8.37
C TRP A 1059 -34.48 14.84 8.07
N THR A 1060 -34.62 16.13 8.38
CA THR A 1060 -35.87 16.86 8.17
C THR A 1060 -35.59 18.35 7.98
N ARG A 1061 -36.23 18.96 6.98
CA ARG A 1061 -36.17 20.41 6.73
C ARG A 1061 -37.53 20.91 6.23
N VAL A 1062 -37.91 22.12 6.65
CA VAL A 1062 -39.10 22.81 6.13
C VAL A 1062 -38.67 23.71 4.96
N PHE A 1063 -39.35 23.56 3.82
CA PHE A 1063 -39.22 24.37 2.63
C PHE A 1063 -40.60 24.98 2.34
N GLY A 1064 -40.74 26.31 2.49
CA GLY A 1064 -42.04 26.98 2.38
C GLY A 1064 -43.09 26.37 3.32
N ASP A 1065 -44.21 25.91 2.73
CA ASP A 1065 -45.33 25.28 3.43
C ASP A 1065 -45.17 23.75 3.63
N VAL A 1066 -43.99 23.16 3.35
CA VAL A 1066 -43.77 21.68 3.37
C VAL A 1066 -42.57 21.26 4.22
N GLU A 1067 -42.81 20.43 5.24
CA GLU A 1067 -41.83 19.62 5.95
C GLU A 1067 -41.45 18.41 5.06
N VAL A 1068 -40.20 18.37 4.59
CA VAL A 1068 -39.62 17.23 3.88
C VAL A 1068 -38.85 16.37 4.88
N ILE A 1069 -39.15 15.07 4.87
CA ILE A 1069 -38.63 14.09 5.81
C ILE A 1069 -37.85 13.04 5.00
N ILE A 1070 -36.58 12.83 5.35
CA ILE A 1070 -35.71 11.85 4.72
C ILE A 1070 -35.30 10.80 5.73
N GLU A 1071 -35.61 9.54 5.43
CA GLU A 1071 -35.29 8.37 6.24
C GLU A 1071 -34.58 7.32 5.35
N ARG A 1072 -34.00 6.27 5.94
CA ARG A 1072 -33.35 5.19 5.18
C ARG A 1072 -34.36 4.49 4.25
N ALA A 1073 -33.89 4.03 3.08
CA ALA A 1073 -34.77 3.37 2.11
C ALA A 1073 -35.51 2.17 2.72
N PHE A 1074 -36.81 2.07 2.43
CA PHE A 1074 -37.59 0.90 2.83
C PHE A 1074 -37.06 -0.35 2.11
N VAL A 1075 -36.79 -1.41 2.87
CA VAL A 1075 -36.43 -2.74 2.38
C VAL A 1075 -37.00 -3.81 3.31
N PHE A 1076 -37.05 -5.07 2.88
CA PHE A 1076 -37.54 -6.18 3.70
C PHE A 1076 -36.44 -6.90 4.52
N GLY A 1077 -35.17 -6.73 4.13
CA GLY A 1077 -33.99 -7.19 4.87
C GLY A 1077 -33.29 -6.05 5.63
N LYS A 1078 -31.96 -6.00 5.59
CA LYS A 1078 -31.19 -4.92 6.23
C LYS A 1078 -31.14 -3.67 5.35
N ALA A 1079 -31.57 -2.53 5.88
CA ALA A 1079 -31.39 -1.22 5.24
C ALA A 1079 -29.89 -0.90 5.03
N GLY A 1080 -29.55 -0.47 3.81
CA GLY A 1080 -28.18 -0.13 3.43
C GLY A 1080 -27.72 1.25 3.92
N PRO A 1081 -26.44 1.61 3.66
CA PRO A 1081 -25.99 2.99 3.70
C PRO A 1081 -26.61 3.79 2.53
N GLY A 1082 -26.61 5.11 2.63
CA GLY A 1082 -27.26 5.99 1.65
C GLY A 1082 -26.75 7.43 1.72
N GLY A 1083 -27.17 8.24 0.77
CA GLY A 1083 -26.81 9.65 0.69
C GLY A 1083 -27.37 10.33 -0.53
N GLY A 1084 -27.56 11.64 -0.43
CA GLY A 1084 -28.22 12.42 -1.46
C GLY A 1084 -28.51 13.85 -1.03
N MET A 1085 -29.25 14.56 -1.88
CA MET A 1085 -29.76 15.89 -1.61
C MET A 1085 -31.20 16.07 -2.07
N VAL A 1086 -31.91 16.96 -1.37
CA VAL A 1086 -33.17 17.57 -1.79
C VAL A 1086 -32.87 18.99 -2.25
N ILE A 1087 -33.42 19.39 -3.39
CA ILE A 1087 -33.47 20.79 -3.85
C ILE A 1087 -34.94 21.17 -4.03
N HIS A 1088 -35.37 22.27 -3.41
CA HIS A 1088 -36.69 22.86 -3.59
C HIS A 1088 -36.71 23.67 -4.90
N LEU A 1089 -37.75 23.44 -5.71
CA LEU A 1089 -37.92 24.04 -7.05
C LEU A 1089 -39.01 25.14 -7.07
N GLY A 1090 -39.55 25.50 -5.90
CA GLY A 1090 -40.72 26.37 -5.75
C GLY A 1090 -42.02 25.62 -5.48
N ASP A 1091 -43.03 26.33 -4.98
CA ASP A 1091 -44.33 25.82 -4.54
C ASP A 1091 -44.23 24.65 -3.55
N ALA A 1092 -44.43 23.43 -4.04
CA ALA A 1092 -44.31 22.16 -3.33
C ALA A 1092 -43.53 21.12 -4.16
N LYS A 1093 -42.63 21.60 -5.04
CA LYS A 1093 -41.86 20.80 -5.99
C LYS A 1093 -40.43 20.62 -5.52
N PHE A 1094 -39.92 19.41 -5.67
CA PHE A 1094 -38.60 19.02 -5.19
C PHE A 1094 -37.87 18.16 -6.21
N LEU A 1095 -36.55 18.34 -6.31
CA LEU A 1095 -35.63 17.43 -6.97
C LEU A 1095 -34.93 16.60 -5.89
N LEU A 1096 -35.14 15.29 -5.94
CA LEU A 1096 -34.49 14.29 -5.10
C LEU A 1096 -33.33 13.68 -5.89
N VAL A 1097 -32.12 13.73 -5.36
CA VAL A 1097 -30.90 13.21 -6.00
C VAL A 1097 -30.16 12.29 -5.03
N GLY A 1098 -29.79 11.08 -5.45
CA GLY A 1098 -29.01 10.14 -4.64
C GLY A 1098 -29.65 8.75 -4.48
N ARG A 1099 -29.23 8.00 -3.46
CA ARG A 1099 -29.67 6.60 -3.24
C ARG A 1099 -29.68 6.19 -1.77
N GLY A 1100 -30.41 5.13 -1.45
CA GLY A 1100 -30.51 4.54 -0.10
C GLY A 1100 -31.45 5.29 0.86
N PHE A 1101 -32.42 6.06 0.35
CA PHE A 1101 -33.36 6.84 1.18
C PHE A 1101 -34.83 6.71 0.74
N ASN A 1102 -35.75 7.07 1.64
CA ASN A 1102 -37.14 7.42 1.35
C ASN A 1102 -37.32 8.94 1.50
N ALA A 1103 -38.23 9.54 0.73
CA ALA A 1103 -38.63 10.94 0.91
C ALA A 1103 -40.15 11.08 1.13
N SER A 1104 -40.52 11.55 2.31
CA SER A 1104 -41.91 11.75 2.75
C SER A 1104 -42.20 13.26 2.90
N PHE A 1105 -43.45 13.65 2.65
CA PHE A 1105 -43.86 15.06 2.61
C PHE A 1105 -45.02 15.31 3.57
N LYS A 1106 -44.95 16.40 4.35
CA LYS A 1106 -45.98 16.80 5.30
C LYS A 1106 -46.16 18.31 5.27
N SER A 1107 -47.38 18.83 5.22
CA SER A 1107 -47.58 20.28 5.26
C SER A 1107 -47.23 20.86 6.64
N ALA A 1108 -46.59 22.02 6.63
CA ALA A 1108 -46.36 22.86 7.81
C ALA A 1108 -47.60 23.70 8.19
N ARG A 1109 -48.63 23.72 7.33
CA ARG A 1109 -49.87 24.47 7.53
C ARG A 1109 -50.76 23.80 8.56
N LYS A 1110 -51.41 24.59 9.42
CA LYS A 1110 -52.23 24.07 10.54
C LYS A 1110 -53.60 23.56 10.08
N GLU A 1111 -54.04 24.04 8.93
CA GLU A 1111 -55.29 23.70 8.27
C GLU A 1111 -55.22 22.43 7.43
N ALA A 1112 -54.03 21.84 7.25
CA ALA A 1112 -53.86 20.63 6.46
C ALA A 1112 -54.24 19.37 7.26
N THR A 1113 -55.22 18.62 6.76
CA THR A 1113 -55.64 17.31 7.32
C THR A 1113 -54.92 16.14 6.66
N PHE A 1114 -54.49 16.31 5.41
CA PHE A 1114 -53.76 15.32 4.63
C PHE A 1114 -52.52 15.94 3.95
N THR A 1115 -51.49 15.14 3.69
CA THR A 1115 -50.41 15.47 2.74
C THR A 1115 -49.96 14.19 2.04
N GLY A 1116 -49.63 14.27 0.76
CA GLY A 1116 -49.15 13.16 -0.04
C GLY A 1116 -48.49 13.61 -1.35
N ILE A 1117 -48.07 12.65 -2.15
CA ILE A 1117 -47.42 12.88 -3.46
C ILE A 1117 -48.48 13.05 -4.55
N LEU A 1118 -48.45 14.17 -5.28
CA LEU A 1118 -49.34 14.44 -6.42
C LEU A 1118 -48.85 13.69 -7.67
N TRP A 1119 -47.54 13.72 -7.90
CA TRP A 1119 -46.83 12.93 -8.89
C TRP A 1119 -45.34 12.84 -8.54
N ALA A 1120 -44.68 11.78 -8.99
CA ALA A 1120 -43.23 11.63 -8.96
C ALA A 1120 -42.73 11.16 -10.34
N HIS A 1121 -41.66 11.75 -10.83
CA HIS A 1121 -41.11 11.54 -12.18
C HIS A 1121 -39.62 11.25 -12.10
N GLU A 1122 -39.18 10.06 -12.51
CA GLU A 1122 -37.76 9.77 -12.67
C GLU A 1122 -37.21 10.61 -13.84
N LYS A 1123 -36.07 11.26 -13.63
CA LYS A 1123 -35.47 12.19 -14.60
C LYS A 1123 -34.10 11.71 -15.06
N GLU A 1124 -33.84 11.86 -16.35
CA GLU A 1124 -32.46 11.94 -16.86
C GLU A 1124 -32.13 13.40 -17.22
N VAL A 1125 -30.84 13.75 -17.12
CA VAL A 1125 -30.35 15.07 -17.52
C VAL A 1125 -29.75 14.95 -18.92
N ASP A 1126 -30.23 15.77 -19.86
CA ASP A 1126 -29.74 15.77 -21.25
C ASP A 1126 -28.40 16.50 -21.43
N GLU A 1127 -27.84 16.41 -22.64
CA GLU A 1127 -26.60 17.08 -23.04
C GLU A 1127 -26.66 18.63 -22.97
N GLN A 1128 -27.84 19.21 -22.68
CA GLN A 1128 -28.05 20.65 -22.48
C GLN A 1128 -28.40 20.99 -21.02
N GLY A 1129 -28.24 20.06 -20.08
CA GLY A 1129 -28.45 20.27 -18.65
C GLY A 1129 -29.92 20.24 -18.20
N LYS A 1130 -30.85 19.79 -19.04
CA LYS A 1130 -32.30 19.82 -18.74
C LYS A 1130 -32.82 18.47 -18.29
N LEU A 1131 -33.79 18.50 -17.37
CA LEU A 1131 -34.49 17.32 -16.84
C LEU A 1131 -35.53 16.81 -17.84
N GLN A 1132 -35.32 15.60 -18.36
CA GLN A 1132 -36.24 14.85 -19.20
C GLN A 1132 -36.90 13.74 -18.38
N THR A 1133 -38.24 13.57 -18.46
CA THR A 1133 -38.93 12.49 -17.74
C THR A 1133 -38.69 11.14 -18.41
N LEU A 1134 -38.00 10.24 -17.70
CA LEU A 1134 -37.72 8.87 -18.15
C LEU A 1134 -38.91 7.93 -17.88
N ARG A 1135 -39.52 8.02 -16.69
CA ARG A 1135 -40.77 7.33 -16.33
C ARG A 1135 -41.49 8.02 -15.17
N ILE A 1136 -42.74 7.65 -14.95
CA ILE A 1136 -43.56 8.09 -13.82
C ILE A 1136 -43.45 7.05 -12.70
N PHE A 1137 -43.20 7.50 -11.47
CA PHE A 1137 -43.30 6.68 -10.26
C PHE A 1137 -44.73 6.78 -9.72
N ASN A 1138 -45.29 5.64 -9.32
CA ASN A 1138 -46.60 5.54 -8.66
C ASN A 1138 -46.58 4.26 -7.80
N GLY A 1139 -47.73 3.71 -7.39
CA GLY A 1139 -47.81 2.37 -6.80
C GLY A 1139 -46.77 2.12 -5.71
N ASP A 1140 -46.07 0.98 -5.76
CA ASP A 1140 -45.03 0.63 -4.79
C ASP A 1140 -43.85 1.62 -4.76
N GLU A 1141 -43.40 2.19 -5.89
CA GLU A 1141 -42.30 3.17 -5.95
C GLU A 1141 -42.61 4.51 -5.22
N THR A 1142 -43.88 4.78 -4.94
CA THR A 1142 -44.34 5.94 -4.15
C THR A 1142 -45.06 5.55 -2.85
N ARG A 1143 -45.07 4.25 -2.54
CA ARG A 1143 -45.90 3.65 -1.49
C ARG A 1143 -47.36 4.15 -1.51
N SER A 1144 -47.98 4.12 -2.70
CA SER A 1144 -49.33 4.64 -2.98
C SER A 1144 -49.54 6.12 -2.63
N GLY A 1145 -48.48 6.94 -2.72
CA GLY A 1145 -48.50 8.37 -2.46
C GLY A 1145 -47.97 8.80 -1.08
N GLU A 1146 -47.53 7.85 -0.25
CA GLU A 1146 -47.02 8.08 1.11
C GLU A 1146 -45.57 8.63 1.11
N PHE A 1147 -44.66 8.00 0.34
CA PHE A 1147 -43.26 8.42 0.23
C PHE A 1147 -42.57 7.91 -1.05
N VAL A 1148 -41.68 8.72 -1.63
CA VAL A 1148 -40.86 8.30 -2.79
C VAL A 1148 -39.74 7.38 -2.31
N ILE A 1149 -39.59 6.20 -2.92
CA ILE A 1149 -38.50 5.27 -2.61
C ILE A 1149 -37.32 5.52 -3.56
N MET A 1150 -36.15 5.82 -3.00
CA MET A 1150 -34.88 5.97 -3.73
C MET A 1150 -33.88 4.91 -3.22
N PRO A 1151 -34.05 3.62 -3.56
CA PRO A 1151 -33.33 2.53 -2.92
C PRO A 1151 -31.89 2.38 -3.42
N ASN A 1152 -31.12 1.48 -2.83
CA ASN A 1152 -29.78 1.12 -3.30
C ASN A 1152 -29.83 0.31 -4.62
N ASP A 1153 -28.68 0.22 -5.28
CA ASP A 1153 -28.48 -0.52 -6.53
C ASP A 1153 -28.81 -2.04 -6.41
N ASP A 1154 -28.66 -2.61 -5.20
CA ASP A 1154 -29.02 -3.98 -4.82
C ASP A 1154 -29.77 -3.96 -3.47
N PRO A 1155 -31.11 -3.84 -3.46
CA PRO A 1155 -31.89 -3.77 -2.21
C PRO A 1155 -32.01 -5.13 -1.52
N ASP A 1156 -31.69 -5.22 -0.23
CA ASP A 1156 -31.86 -6.47 0.53
C ASP A 1156 -33.35 -6.78 0.78
N TYR A 1157 -33.88 -7.76 0.05
CA TYR A 1157 -35.25 -8.23 0.23
C TYR A 1157 -35.44 -9.21 1.41
N GLY A 1158 -34.39 -9.61 2.14
CA GLY A 1158 -34.51 -10.50 3.30
C GLY A 1158 -35.10 -11.89 2.99
N GLY A 1159 -35.10 -12.30 1.71
CA GLY A 1159 -35.78 -13.49 1.22
C GLY A 1159 -37.25 -13.29 0.80
N PHE A 1160 -37.79 -12.07 0.88
CA PHE A 1160 -39.12 -11.74 0.35
C PHE A 1160 -39.15 -11.82 -1.18
N PRO A 1161 -40.14 -12.48 -1.81
CA PRO A 1161 -40.08 -12.84 -3.23
C PRO A 1161 -40.59 -11.76 -4.21
N ILE A 1162 -41.03 -10.58 -3.73
CA ILE A 1162 -41.60 -9.52 -4.57
C ILE A 1162 -40.72 -8.27 -4.48
N ALA A 1163 -40.17 -7.84 -5.62
CA ALA A 1163 -39.31 -6.67 -5.72
C ALA A 1163 -40.13 -5.37 -5.80
N VAL A 1164 -40.59 -4.86 -4.65
CA VAL A 1164 -41.39 -3.61 -4.56
C VAL A 1164 -40.53 -2.33 -4.62
N THR A 1165 -39.24 -2.42 -4.36
CA THR A 1165 -38.31 -1.28 -4.29
C THR A 1165 -37.50 -1.16 -5.59
N VAL A 1166 -38.20 -0.79 -6.67
CA VAL A 1166 -37.60 -0.70 -8.01
C VAL A 1166 -36.55 0.44 -8.05
N PRO A 1167 -35.26 0.17 -8.34
CA PRO A 1167 -34.25 1.23 -8.32
C PRO A 1167 -34.51 2.35 -9.33
N ALA A 1168 -34.28 3.59 -8.89
CA ALA A 1168 -34.16 4.74 -9.78
C ALA A 1168 -32.84 4.61 -10.55
N ARG A 1169 -32.89 4.13 -11.80
CA ARG A 1169 -31.74 3.93 -12.70
C ARG A 1169 -30.86 5.19 -12.85
N THR A 1170 -31.49 6.35 -12.77
CA THR A 1170 -30.87 7.68 -12.87
C THR A 1170 -30.43 8.26 -11.53
N CYS A 1171 -30.97 7.75 -10.41
CA CYS A 1171 -30.87 8.33 -9.08
C CYS A 1171 -31.37 9.80 -8.98
N ILE A 1172 -32.25 10.25 -9.89
CA ILE A 1172 -32.84 11.59 -9.90
C ILE A 1172 -34.37 11.49 -10.07
N VAL A 1173 -35.13 12.09 -9.15
CA VAL A 1173 -36.61 12.16 -9.22
C VAL A 1173 -37.08 13.59 -8.95
N GLU A 1174 -37.92 14.11 -9.83
CA GLU A 1174 -38.71 15.33 -9.57
C GLU A 1174 -40.06 14.90 -8.97
N VAL A 1175 -40.52 15.59 -7.93
CA VAL A 1175 -41.77 15.24 -7.21
C VAL A 1175 -42.52 16.51 -6.81
N GLU A 1176 -43.84 16.49 -6.94
CA GLU A 1176 -44.73 17.52 -6.41
C GLU A 1176 -45.56 16.94 -5.26
N ALA A 1177 -45.48 17.55 -4.08
CA ALA A 1177 -46.33 17.24 -2.94
C ALA A 1177 -47.63 18.06 -2.99
N TYR A 1178 -48.70 17.56 -2.38
CA TYR A 1178 -49.93 18.32 -2.16
C TYR A 1178 -50.50 18.05 -0.78
N TRP A 1179 -51.31 18.98 -0.29
CA TRP A 1179 -52.09 18.82 0.94
C TRP A 1179 -53.57 19.07 0.68
N LEU A 1180 -54.41 18.58 1.57
CA LEU A 1180 -55.83 18.91 1.63
C LEU A 1180 -56.11 19.67 2.92
N ALA A 1181 -57.01 20.64 2.84
CA ALA A 1181 -57.53 21.37 4.00
C ALA A 1181 -59.06 21.30 3.94
N GLU A 1182 -59.64 20.44 4.78
CA GLU A 1182 -61.10 20.30 4.92
C GLU A 1182 -61.68 21.45 5.77
N GLU A 1183 -62.99 21.71 5.69
CA GLU A 1183 -63.66 22.75 6.47
C GLU A 1183 -63.64 22.44 7.97
N GLU A 1184 -63.81 23.44 8.84
CA GLU A 1184 -63.66 23.28 10.30
C GLU A 1184 -64.69 22.30 10.92
N ASP A 1185 -65.85 22.10 10.28
CA ASP A 1185 -66.88 21.14 10.69
C ASP A 1185 -66.54 19.67 10.33
N ASP A 1186 -65.56 19.42 9.43
CA ASP A 1186 -65.19 18.08 8.91
C ASP A 1186 -63.89 17.52 9.55
N ARG A 1187 -63.26 18.21 10.52
CA ARG A 1187 -61.98 17.84 11.15
C ARG A 1187 -62.08 17.17 12.53
#